data_AF-A0A7V3SAX8-F1
#
_entry.id   AF-A0A7V3SAX8-F1
#
_cell.length_a   1.000
_cell.length_b   1.000
_cell.length_c   1.000
_cell.angle_alpha   90.00
_cell.angle_beta   90.00
_cell.angle_gamma   90.00
#
_symmetry.space_group_name_H-M   'P 1'
#
loop_
_entity.id
_entity.type
_entity.pdbx_description
1 polymer ?
#
loop_
_entity_poly.entity_id
_entity_poly.type
_entity_poly.pdbx_seq_one_letter_code
_entity_poly.pdbx_strand_id
1 'polypeptide(L)'
;MFTFWRRTVLGTLILLLILTCGVTVGCGSKEGKSATVVPNISPPEGFYQNALHGFSIHYPSQWTATRGKTGKAVFTVANAGRSCAIQVFVESVPRNTSLDEWGKTALKTVKPKVSGFTLLSESRVQLGEEIAQEYVFTGDDPAGPITVKLLSLVANGKGFIVVAACEADLYDLLEDAIDNIVYSFRVTKPLLADLKREEYLSLLDFGPITLDPAIMRDTASAYYIMEIFSGLVTLDQNLEIVPDLAERWEVSADGTVYTFHLRPDAKFQDGKPVTAYDFKYSFERACDPATGSETAAEYLGDIVGVMERLSGEAGEIRGLKVLDDHTLEITIDAPKAYFLAKLVYPVAFVVDRENVESGPDWWQTPNGSGPFKLAAWEPDEMIVLERNALYYGEMPGIKYAIFNLWAGVPMTMYENGEIDITYVSGSDIQRVLDPSSPLHRELITVPEFAISFLGFNAARPPFDDPDVRRAFCLAVDKEKIASVLMQGLVQPAAGILPPGMPGYNEQLKGLGYDPDGAMEALRQSKYGGASNLPPITFTTSGLGSISPIYEAMIAMWRENLGVNVEIRQIEPERYPYVIEEEKDEMFEIGWTADFPDPQNFLDVLFHTGSKNNTGEYSNPAVDAKLDAARREMNESERLRLYQEAEQMLVDDAACLPLFFGYSYVLVKPYVKGYPASPLPIPWLKYISIEPTE
;
A
#
# COMPACT_ATOMS: atom_id res chain seq x y z
N MET A 1 11.72 -6.30 -36.74
CA MET A 1 10.66 -7.24 -36.30
C MET A 1 9.58 -6.44 -35.58
N PHE A 2 8.73 -5.77 -36.37
CA PHE A 2 7.57 -5.02 -35.91
C PHE A 2 6.31 -5.81 -36.26
N THR A 3 5.20 -5.51 -35.57
CA THR A 3 3.83 -6.06 -35.66
C THR A 3 3.61 -7.50 -35.19
N PHE A 4 3.12 -7.66 -33.95
CA PHE A 4 2.01 -8.56 -33.54
C PHE A 4 1.87 -8.48 -32.01
N TRP A 5 0.93 -7.69 -31.46
CA TRP A 5 0.24 -7.94 -30.17
C TRP A 5 -0.85 -6.88 -29.93
N ARG A 6 -2.09 -7.22 -30.30
CA ARG A 6 -3.35 -6.68 -29.79
C ARG A 6 -4.38 -7.81 -29.96
N ARG A 7 -5.19 -8.07 -28.93
CA ARG A 7 -6.01 -9.28 -28.66
C ARG A 7 -5.20 -10.29 -27.84
N THR A 8 -5.48 -10.52 -26.56
CA THR A 8 -6.73 -11.13 -26.08
C THR A 8 -6.86 -10.91 -24.56
N VAL A 9 -7.82 -10.10 -24.14
CA VAL A 9 -8.36 -10.10 -22.77
C VAL A 9 -9.87 -10.07 -22.97
N LEU A 10 -10.54 -11.21 -22.77
CA LEU A 10 -11.97 -11.35 -22.47
C LEU A 10 -12.30 -12.85 -22.60
N GLY A 11 -12.51 -13.54 -21.48
CA GLY A 11 -12.93 -14.94 -21.52
C GLY A 11 -12.87 -15.68 -20.19
N THR A 12 -13.54 -15.20 -19.13
CA THR A 12 -13.98 -16.07 -18.02
C THR A 12 -15.02 -15.36 -17.13
N LEU A 13 -16.30 -15.61 -17.38
CA LEU A 13 -17.43 -15.38 -16.46
C LEU A 13 -18.33 -16.63 -16.53
N ILE A 14 -18.89 -17.03 -15.39
CA ILE A 14 -19.62 -18.28 -15.07
C ILE A 14 -18.74 -19.46 -14.58
N LEU A 15 -17.49 -19.61 -15.03
CA LEU A 15 -16.73 -20.85 -14.78
C LEU A 15 -16.18 -21.07 -13.35
N LEU A 16 -16.14 -20.07 -12.46
CA LEU A 16 -15.44 -20.18 -11.16
C LEU A 16 -16.35 -20.41 -9.94
N LEU A 17 -17.68 -20.48 -10.12
CA LEU A 17 -18.61 -20.61 -8.99
C LEU A 17 -19.31 -21.98 -8.86
N ILE A 18 -19.30 -22.84 -9.89
CA ILE A 18 -20.15 -24.06 -9.96
C ILE A 18 -19.40 -25.38 -9.65
N LEU A 19 -18.08 -25.37 -9.41
CA LEU A 19 -17.36 -26.59 -9.04
C LEU A 19 -17.33 -26.78 -7.51
N THR A 20 -18.36 -27.38 -6.93
CA THR A 20 -18.24 -28.30 -5.77
C THR A 20 -19.57 -29.01 -5.44
N CYS A 21 -19.51 -30.34 -5.48
CA CYS A 21 -20.39 -31.35 -4.85
C CYS A 21 -21.89 -31.41 -5.20
N GLY A 22 -22.24 -32.44 -5.96
CA GLY A 22 -23.61 -32.95 -6.05
C GLY A 22 -23.98 -33.86 -4.87
N VAL A 23 -25.25 -33.76 -4.45
CA VAL A 23 -25.98 -34.81 -3.75
C VAL A 23 -27.45 -34.74 -4.20
N THR A 24 -27.95 -35.87 -4.70
CA THR A 24 -29.34 -36.09 -5.12
C THR A 24 -30.23 -36.39 -3.91
N VAL A 25 -31.38 -35.70 -3.78
CA VAL A 25 -32.48 -36.15 -2.92
C VAL A 25 -33.81 -35.97 -3.64
N GLY A 26 -34.62 -37.04 -3.62
CA GLY A 26 -35.80 -37.25 -4.45
C GLY A 26 -37.02 -36.38 -4.14
N CYS A 27 -37.78 -36.13 -5.20
CA CYS A 27 -38.98 -35.33 -5.23
C CYS A 27 -40.21 -36.13 -4.74
N GLY A 28 -40.97 -35.56 -3.80
CA GLY A 28 -42.28 -36.03 -3.37
C GLY A 28 -43.33 -34.97 -3.67
N SER A 29 -44.32 -35.31 -4.49
CA SER A 29 -45.39 -34.44 -4.96
C SER A 29 -46.44 -34.14 -3.89
N LYS A 30 -47.07 -32.96 -3.96
CA LYS A 30 -48.52 -32.76 -3.76
C LYS A 30 -49.00 -31.35 -4.12
N GLU A 31 -50.18 -31.33 -4.72
CA GLU A 31 -50.95 -30.21 -5.26
C GLU A 31 -51.58 -29.30 -4.18
N GLY A 32 -51.82 -28.03 -4.53
CA GLY A 32 -53.14 -27.44 -4.31
C GLY A 32 -53.25 -26.08 -3.57
N LYS A 33 -53.70 -25.07 -4.35
CA LYS A 33 -54.60 -23.94 -4.03
C LYS A 33 -54.02 -22.58 -3.60
N SER A 34 -54.38 -21.61 -4.46
CA SER A 34 -54.49 -20.16 -4.25
C SER A 34 -54.91 -19.74 -2.83
N ALA A 35 -54.07 -18.90 -2.24
CA ALA A 35 -54.43 -17.94 -1.21
C ALA A 35 -53.52 -16.72 -1.35
N THR A 36 -54.11 -15.53 -1.41
CA THR A 36 -53.39 -14.25 -1.30
C THR A 36 -52.77 -14.18 0.10
N VAL A 37 -51.45 -14.34 0.20
CA VAL A 37 -50.70 -14.15 1.43
C VAL A 37 -49.91 -12.87 1.29
N VAL A 38 -50.17 -11.90 2.17
CA VAL A 38 -49.24 -10.82 2.46
C VAL A 38 -48.33 -11.36 3.57
N PRO A 39 -47.06 -11.72 3.31
CA PRO A 39 -46.17 -12.13 4.39
C PRO A 39 -45.52 -10.88 4.96
N ASN A 40 -46.13 -10.35 6.03
CA ASN A 40 -45.42 -9.46 6.95
C ASN A 40 -44.70 -10.34 7.98
N ILE A 41 -43.50 -10.82 7.63
CA ILE A 41 -42.43 -11.23 8.56
C ILE A 41 -41.13 -10.92 7.80
N SER A 42 -40.62 -9.70 7.89
CA SER A 42 -39.30 -9.37 7.32
C SER A 42 -38.23 -10.21 8.03
N PRO A 43 -37.53 -11.14 7.36
CA PRO A 43 -36.29 -11.68 7.89
C PRO A 43 -35.26 -10.54 7.94
N PRO A 44 -34.15 -10.66 8.71
CA PRO A 44 -33.06 -9.69 8.60
C PRO A 44 -32.61 -9.62 7.14
N GLU A 45 -32.82 -8.44 6.54
CA GLU A 45 -32.40 -8.13 5.17
C GLU A 45 -30.94 -7.70 5.19
N GLY A 46 -30.11 -8.36 4.38
CA GLY A 46 -28.84 -7.79 3.96
C GLY A 46 -29.07 -6.53 3.15
N PHE A 47 -28.16 -5.57 3.27
CA PHE A 47 -28.23 -4.29 2.60
C PHE A 47 -26.86 -3.98 1.98
N TYR A 48 -26.86 -3.56 0.72
CA TYR A 48 -25.67 -3.08 0.04
C TYR A 48 -25.90 -1.69 -0.52
N GLN A 49 -24.91 -0.82 -0.36
CA GLN A 49 -24.89 0.51 -0.95
C GLN A 49 -23.53 0.74 -1.61
N ASN A 50 -23.56 1.23 -2.85
CA ASN A 50 -22.39 1.77 -3.52
C ASN A 50 -22.50 3.30 -3.54
N ALA A 51 -21.73 3.95 -2.67
CA ALA A 51 -21.76 5.40 -2.53
C ALA A 51 -21.19 6.12 -3.77
N LEU A 52 -20.19 5.54 -4.45
CA LEU A 52 -19.56 6.16 -5.63
C LEU A 52 -20.50 6.28 -6.81
N HIS A 53 -21.24 5.20 -7.11
CA HIS A 53 -22.18 5.15 -8.21
C HIS A 53 -23.60 5.57 -7.83
N GLY A 54 -23.89 5.70 -6.53
CA GLY A 54 -25.17 6.17 -6.02
C GLY A 54 -26.29 5.16 -6.24
N PHE A 55 -26.16 3.97 -5.66
CA PHE A 55 -27.29 3.03 -5.60
C PHE A 55 -27.26 2.17 -4.34
N SER A 56 -28.41 1.59 -4.00
CA SER A 56 -28.54 0.59 -2.95
C SER A 56 -29.45 -0.57 -3.38
N ILE A 57 -29.28 -1.72 -2.73
CA ILE A 57 -30.08 -2.93 -2.97
C ILE A 57 -30.17 -3.75 -1.68
N HIS A 58 -31.35 -4.31 -1.41
CA HIS A 58 -31.60 -5.23 -0.30
C HIS A 58 -31.55 -6.67 -0.80
N TYR A 59 -31.12 -7.58 0.06
CA TYR A 59 -31.08 -9.00 -0.26
C TYR A 59 -31.33 -9.86 0.98
N PRO A 60 -31.83 -11.10 0.82
CA PRO A 60 -32.01 -11.99 1.95
C PRO A 60 -30.66 -12.34 2.60
N SER A 61 -30.56 -12.29 3.93
CA SER A 61 -29.31 -12.53 4.67
C SER A 61 -28.67 -13.90 4.43
N GLN A 62 -29.44 -14.89 3.98
CA GLN A 62 -28.94 -16.21 3.60
C GLN A 62 -28.24 -16.24 2.23
N TRP A 63 -28.34 -15.17 1.44
CA TRP A 63 -27.61 -15.03 0.19
C TRP A 63 -26.23 -14.44 0.45
N THR A 64 -25.23 -14.92 -0.28
CA THR A 64 -23.87 -14.42 -0.18
C THR A 64 -23.69 -13.24 -1.11
N ALA A 65 -23.45 -12.06 -0.56
CA ALA A 65 -23.08 -10.87 -1.32
C ALA A 65 -21.56 -10.80 -1.47
N THR A 66 -21.09 -10.40 -2.65
CA THR A 66 -19.70 -10.10 -2.94
C THR A 66 -19.60 -8.78 -3.68
N ARG A 67 -18.61 -7.95 -3.31
CA ARG A 67 -18.24 -6.78 -4.12
C ARG A 67 -17.64 -7.23 -5.45
N GLY A 68 -17.89 -6.44 -6.48
CA GLY A 68 -17.34 -6.65 -7.80
C GLY A 68 -15.82 -6.63 -7.84
N LYS A 69 -15.24 -7.25 -8.87
CA LYS A 69 -13.91 -6.89 -9.36
C LYS A 69 -14.09 -6.03 -10.61
N THR A 70 -13.20 -5.10 -10.84
CA THR A 70 -13.19 -4.12 -11.93
C THR A 70 -13.49 -4.74 -13.30
N GLY A 71 -14.28 -4.05 -14.11
CA GLY A 71 -14.71 -4.49 -15.45
C GLY A 71 -15.74 -5.63 -15.44
N LYS A 72 -16.28 -5.98 -14.26
CA LYS A 72 -17.39 -6.93 -14.07
C LYS A 72 -18.56 -6.24 -13.35
N ALA A 73 -19.48 -7.03 -12.78
CA ALA A 73 -20.56 -6.50 -11.96
C ALA A 73 -19.98 -5.83 -10.71
N VAL A 74 -20.38 -4.59 -10.40
CA VAL A 74 -19.97 -3.83 -9.20
C VAL A 74 -20.53 -4.44 -7.91
N PHE A 75 -21.57 -5.28 -8.02
CA PHE A 75 -22.17 -6.03 -6.93
C PHE A 75 -22.69 -7.36 -7.46
N THR A 76 -22.49 -8.44 -6.69
CA THR A 76 -23.11 -9.73 -6.94
C THR A 76 -23.72 -10.25 -5.64
N VAL A 77 -24.92 -10.82 -5.72
CA VAL A 77 -25.53 -11.59 -4.63
C VAL A 77 -26.04 -12.91 -5.17
N ALA A 78 -25.69 -14.01 -4.51
CA ALA A 78 -26.00 -15.35 -4.97
C ALA A 78 -26.61 -16.23 -3.87
N ASN A 79 -27.50 -17.13 -4.26
CA ASN A 79 -28.12 -18.09 -3.34
C ASN A 79 -27.14 -19.22 -2.94
N ALA A 80 -27.48 -19.96 -1.89
CA ALA A 80 -26.74 -21.15 -1.49
C ALA A 80 -26.71 -22.17 -2.66
N GLY A 81 -25.51 -22.54 -3.11
CA GLY A 81 -25.30 -23.39 -4.30
C GLY A 81 -24.97 -22.62 -5.59
N ARG A 82 -25.13 -21.29 -5.61
CA ARG A 82 -24.73 -20.38 -6.72
C ARG A 82 -25.47 -20.63 -8.05
N SER A 83 -26.60 -21.33 -8.03
CA SER A 83 -27.48 -21.59 -9.19
C SER A 83 -28.37 -20.39 -9.58
N CYS A 84 -28.41 -19.36 -8.74
CA CYS A 84 -29.13 -18.11 -9.00
C CYS A 84 -28.29 -16.94 -8.48
N ALA A 85 -27.98 -15.99 -9.35
CA ALA A 85 -27.16 -14.84 -9.04
C ALA A 85 -27.75 -13.55 -9.60
N ILE A 86 -27.67 -12.49 -8.81
CA ILE A 86 -28.09 -11.15 -9.19
C ILE A 86 -26.86 -10.26 -9.23
N GLN A 87 -26.70 -9.55 -10.34
CA GLN A 87 -25.53 -8.75 -10.63
C GLN A 87 -25.93 -7.32 -11.02
N VAL A 88 -25.23 -6.33 -10.47
CA VAL A 88 -25.40 -4.93 -10.85
C VAL A 88 -24.20 -4.48 -11.66
N PHE A 89 -24.44 -3.86 -12.81
CA PHE A 89 -23.44 -3.21 -13.65
C PHE A 89 -23.77 -1.73 -13.75
N VAL A 90 -22.72 -0.89 -13.79
CA VAL A 90 -22.84 0.55 -13.90
C VAL A 90 -21.91 1.03 -15.00
N GLU A 91 -22.42 1.88 -15.89
CA GLU A 91 -21.64 2.51 -16.94
C GLU A 91 -21.90 4.02 -16.97
N SER A 92 -20.89 4.82 -17.32
CA SER A 92 -21.09 6.25 -17.59
C SER A 92 -21.80 6.42 -18.93
N VAL A 93 -22.88 7.21 -18.96
CA VAL A 93 -23.67 7.47 -20.17
C VAL A 93 -23.85 8.98 -20.37
N PRO A 94 -23.98 9.46 -21.61
CA PRO A 94 -24.36 10.85 -21.87
C PRO A 94 -25.60 11.26 -21.07
N ARG A 95 -25.62 12.48 -20.52
CA ARG A 95 -26.73 12.96 -19.67
C ARG A 95 -28.10 12.94 -20.36
N ASN A 96 -28.12 12.92 -21.68
CA ASN A 96 -29.33 12.90 -22.51
C ASN A 96 -29.72 11.51 -23.02
N THR A 97 -29.01 10.44 -22.62
CA THR A 97 -29.37 9.06 -22.97
C THR A 97 -30.76 8.74 -22.45
N SER A 98 -31.65 8.29 -23.34
CA SER A 98 -33.01 7.91 -22.98
C SER A 98 -33.06 6.50 -22.38
N LEU A 99 -34.07 6.22 -21.55
CA LEU A 99 -34.30 4.88 -20.99
C LEU A 99 -34.42 3.81 -22.09
N ASP A 100 -35.10 4.12 -23.20
CA ASP A 100 -35.29 3.17 -24.31
C ASP A 100 -33.98 2.88 -25.07
N GLU A 101 -33.11 3.90 -25.22
CA GLU A 101 -31.79 3.73 -25.83
C GLU A 101 -30.88 2.89 -24.94
N TRP A 102 -30.90 3.15 -23.64
CA TRP A 102 -30.13 2.38 -22.67
C TRP A 102 -30.65 0.95 -22.52
N GLY A 103 -31.97 0.74 -22.46
CA GLY A 103 -32.58 -0.59 -22.39
C GLY A 103 -32.17 -1.49 -23.55
N LYS A 104 -32.14 -0.94 -24.78
CA LYS A 104 -31.61 -1.66 -25.96
C LYS A 104 -30.13 -1.97 -25.85
N THR A 105 -29.35 -1.05 -25.30
CA THR A 105 -27.91 -1.24 -25.07
C THR A 105 -27.68 -2.34 -24.03
N ALA A 106 -28.38 -2.29 -22.91
CA ALA A 106 -28.33 -3.30 -21.86
C ALA A 106 -28.69 -4.69 -22.38
N LEU A 107 -29.78 -4.81 -23.15
CA LEU A 107 -30.15 -6.08 -23.77
C LEU A 107 -29.09 -6.56 -24.77
N LYS A 108 -28.48 -5.66 -25.54
CA LYS A 108 -27.37 -5.98 -26.46
C LYS A 108 -26.10 -6.42 -25.72
N THR A 109 -25.88 -5.96 -24.49
CA THR A 109 -24.76 -6.37 -23.64
C THR A 109 -24.96 -7.77 -23.05
N VAL A 110 -26.20 -8.12 -22.67
CA VAL A 110 -26.50 -9.41 -22.00
C VAL A 110 -26.84 -10.52 -22.99
N LYS A 111 -27.60 -10.22 -24.05
CA LYS A 111 -28.07 -11.22 -25.04
C LYS A 111 -26.96 -12.11 -25.62
N PRO A 112 -25.77 -11.61 -26.01
CA PRO A 112 -24.72 -12.45 -26.58
C PRO A 112 -24.14 -13.50 -25.62
N LYS A 113 -24.40 -13.36 -24.31
CA LYS A 113 -23.94 -14.30 -23.27
C LYS A 113 -24.88 -15.51 -23.12
N VAL A 114 -26.02 -15.50 -23.81
CA VAL A 114 -27.05 -16.53 -23.72
C VAL A 114 -27.34 -17.06 -25.12
N SER A 115 -27.15 -18.36 -25.33
CA SER A 115 -27.56 -19.03 -26.57
C SER A 115 -29.04 -19.37 -26.53
N GLY A 116 -29.70 -19.57 -27.68
CA GLY A 116 -31.13 -19.91 -27.69
C GLY A 116 -32.09 -18.81 -27.18
N PHE A 117 -31.63 -17.55 -27.12
CA PHE A 117 -32.37 -16.41 -26.56
C PHE A 117 -33.83 -16.34 -27.03
N THR A 118 -34.76 -16.36 -26.07
CA THR A 118 -36.20 -16.19 -26.28
C THR A 118 -36.75 -15.15 -25.31
N LEU A 119 -37.20 -13.99 -25.83
CA LEU A 119 -37.82 -12.94 -25.03
C LEU A 119 -39.22 -13.38 -24.58
N LEU A 120 -39.45 -13.39 -23.27
CA LEU A 120 -40.74 -13.73 -22.67
C LEU A 120 -41.60 -12.50 -22.40
N SER A 121 -41.01 -11.44 -21.86
CA SER A 121 -41.72 -10.18 -21.57
C SER A 121 -40.81 -8.97 -21.69
N GLU A 122 -41.43 -7.83 -22.01
CA GLU A 122 -40.83 -6.49 -22.00
C GLU A 122 -41.82 -5.56 -21.29
N SER A 123 -41.40 -4.93 -20.20
CA SER A 123 -42.29 -4.13 -19.34
C SER A 123 -41.56 -2.90 -18.77
N ARG A 124 -42.30 -1.97 -18.16
CA ARG A 124 -41.71 -0.86 -17.39
C ARG A 124 -42.14 -0.98 -15.94
N VAL A 125 -41.17 -0.82 -15.04
CA VAL A 125 -41.37 -0.97 -13.59
C VAL A 125 -40.96 0.32 -12.89
N GLN A 126 -41.76 0.77 -11.94
CA GLN A 126 -41.45 1.92 -11.09
C GLN A 126 -40.57 1.46 -9.91
N LEU A 127 -39.38 2.03 -9.77
CA LEU A 127 -38.44 1.76 -8.67
C LEU A 127 -38.20 3.04 -7.85
N GLY A 128 -39.06 3.27 -6.85
CA GLY A 128 -39.03 4.53 -6.11
C GLY A 128 -39.43 5.69 -7.02
N GLU A 129 -38.54 6.69 -7.18
CA GLU A 129 -38.75 7.82 -8.09
C GLU A 129 -38.36 7.53 -9.55
N GLU A 130 -37.61 6.44 -9.78
CA GLU A 130 -37.07 6.09 -11.10
C GLU A 130 -37.97 5.11 -11.87
N ILE A 131 -37.86 5.13 -13.19
CA ILE A 131 -38.51 4.14 -14.08
C ILE A 131 -37.43 3.24 -14.68
N ALA A 132 -37.62 1.94 -14.55
CA ALA A 132 -36.78 0.92 -15.17
C ALA A 132 -37.45 0.27 -16.37
N GLN A 133 -36.65 -0.08 -17.36
CA GLN A 133 -37.04 -0.98 -18.43
C GLN A 133 -36.71 -2.41 -18.02
N GLU A 134 -37.72 -3.29 -18.03
CA GLU A 134 -37.59 -4.70 -17.67
C GLU A 134 -37.66 -5.60 -18.92
N TYR A 135 -36.81 -6.62 -18.93
CA TYR A 135 -36.85 -7.73 -19.87
C TYR A 135 -36.78 -9.06 -19.10
N VAL A 136 -37.66 -10.01 -19.42
CA VAL A 136 -37.53 -11.40 -18.98
C VAL A 136 -37.34 -12.28 -20.21
N PHE A 137 -36.33 -13.14 -20.20
CA PHE A 137 -36.02 -14.02 -21.32
C PHE A 137 -35.39 -15.32 -20.86
N THR A 138 -35.46 -16.35 -21.70
CA THR A 138 -34.80 -17.64 -21.48
C THR A 138 -33.72 -17.88 -22.52
N GLY A 139 -32.85 -18.84 -22.22
CA GLY A 139 -31.93 -19.44 -23.17
C GLY A 139 -31.00 -20.40 -22.45
N ASP A 140 -29.84 -20.65 -23.03
CA ASP A 140 -28.87 -21.61 -22.51
C ASP A 140 -27.52 -20.92 -22.26
N ASP A 141 -26.94 -21.18 -21.09
CA ASP A 141 -25.55 -20.92 -20.78
C ASP A 141 -24.72 -22.23 -20.85
N PRO A 142 -23.39 -22.20 -20.60
CA PRO A 142 -22.59 -23.42 -20.63
C PRO A 142 -22.97 -24.49 -19.59
N ALA A 143 -23.70 -24.12 -18.52
CA ALA A 143 -24.13 -25.02 -17.45
C ALA A 143 -25.54 -25.60 -17.69
N GLY A 144 -26.38 -24.91 -18.46
CA GLY A 144 -27.69 -25.40 -18.88
C GLY A 144 -28.70 -24.31 -19.21
N PRO A 145 -29.99 -24.66 -19.27
CA PRO A 145 -31.07 -23.70 -19.48
C PRO A 145 -31.18 -22.72 -18.32
N ILE A 146 -31.27 -21.42 -18.64
CA ILE A 146 -31.39 -20.33 -17.68
C ILE A 146 -32.58 -19.42 -18.03
N THR A 147 -33.14 -18.82 -17.00
CA THR A 147 -34.07 -17.69 -17.08
C THR A 147 -33.39 -16.45 -16.54
N VAL A 148 -33.53 -15.34 -17.27
CA VAL A 148 -32.90 -14.06 -16.93
C VAL A 148 -33.95 -12.98 -16.81
N LYS A 149 -33.93 -12.25 -15.68
CA LYS A 149 -34.64 -10.98 -15.50
C LYS A 149 -33.62 -9.85 -15.52
N LEU A 150 -33.82 -8.88 -16.39
CA LEU A 150 -32.95 -7.73 -16.59
C LEU A 150 -33.72 -6.44 -16.35
N LEU A 151 -33.26 -5.61 -15.42
CA LEU A 151 -33.66 -4.21 -15.30
C LEU A 151 -32.57 -3.30 -15.85
N SER A 152 -32.99 -2.26 -16.56
CA SER A 152 -32.12 -1.22 -17.09
C SER A 152 -32.67 0.15 -16.69
N LEU A 153 -31.81 1.02 -16.16
CA LEU A 153 -32.17 2.36 -15.68
C LEU A 153 -31.12 3.38 -16.10
N VAL A 154 -31.51 4.64 -16.26
CA VAL A 154 -30.57 5.76 -16.47
C VAL A 154 -30.87 6.84 -15.44
N ALA A 155 -29.88 7.19 -14.62
CA ALA A 155 -29.99 8.27 -13.66
C ALA A 155 -28.62 8.88 -13.39
N ASN A 156 -28.56 10.18 -13.09
CA ASN A 156 -27.32 10.88 -12.71
C ASN A 156 -26.15 10.73 -13.70
N GLY A 157 -26.43 10.60 -15.00
CA GLY A 157 -25.40 10.34 -16.03
C GLY A 157 -24.78 8.95 -15.97
N LYS A 158 -25.44 8.02 -15.27
CA LYS A 158 -25.08 6.60 -15.18
C LYS A 158 -26.19 5.73 -15.76
N GLY A 159 -25.79 4.70 -16.47
CA GLY A 159 -26.63 3.61 -16.90
C GLY A 159 -26.45 2.42 -15.97
N PHE A 160 -27.54 1.93 -15.38
CA PHE A 160 -27.55 0.77 -14.51
C PHE A 160 -28.13 -0.44 -15.25
N ILE A 161 -27.56 -1.61 -15.01
CA ILE A 161 -28.10 -2.90 -15.46
C ILE A 161 -28.12 -3.84 -14.25
N VAL A 162 -29.32 -4.27 -13.83
CA VAL A 162 -29.50 -5.29 -12.79
C VAL A 162 -29.93 -6.58 -13.48
N VAL A 163 -29.14 -7.64 -13.37
CA VAL A 163 -29.39 -8.91 -14.04
C VAL A 163 -29.52 -10.01 -13.00
N ALA A 164 -30.70 -10.61 -12.90
CA ALA A 164 -30.91 -11.87 -12.20
C ALA A 164 -30.84 -13.01 -13.23
N ALA A 165 -29.90 -13.94 -13.07
CA ALA A 165 -29.76 -15.12 -13.91
C ALA A 165 -29.81 -16.37 -13.03
N CYS A 166 -30.76 -17.27 -13.33
CA CYS A 166 -30.99 -18.47 -12.54
C CYS A 166 -31.28 -19.65 -13.46
N GLU A 167 -30.91 -20.86 -13.05
CA GLU A 167 -31.30 -22.10 -13.74
C GLU A 167 -32.83 -22.12 -13.94
N ALA A 168 -33.28 -22.52 -15.14
CA ALA A 168 -34.67 -22.36 -15.54
C ALA A 168 -35.66 -23.02 -14.56
N ASP A 169 -35.34 -24.22 -14.07
CA ASP A 169 -36.18 -24.97 -13.11
C ASP A 169 -36.22 -24.34 -11.71
N LEU A 170 -35.22 -23.52 -11.36
CA LEU A 170 -35.11 -22.83 -10.07
C LEU A 170 -35.70 -21.43 -10.09
N TYR A 171 -35.79 -20.79 -11.26
CA TYR A 171 -36.30 -19.44 -11.39
C TYR A 171 -37.72 -19.32 -10.85
N ASP A 172 -38.63 -20.22 -11.26
CA ASP A 172 -40.03 -20.20 -10.81
C ASP A 172 -40.17 -20.42 -9.29
N LEU A 173 -39.24 -21.18 -8.69
CA LEU A 173 -39.21 -21.41 -7.23
C LEU A 173 -38.69 -20.21 -6.45
N LEU A 174 -37.86 -19.38 -7.08
CA LEU A 174 -37.20 -18.24 -6.47
C LEU A 174 -37.75 -16.90 -6.96
N GLU A 175 -38.78 -16.87 -7.82
CA GLU A 175 -39.28 -15.67 -8.49
C GLU A 175 -39.60 -14.56 -7.49
N ASP A 176 -40.34 -14.84 -6.43
CA ASP A 176 -40.65 -13.86 -5.38
C ASP A 176 -39.38 -13.31 -4.70
N ALA A 177 -38.37 -14.16 -4.46
CA ALA A 177 -37.12 -13.73 -3.86
C ALA A 177 -36.29 -12.87 -4.83
N ILE A 178 -36.25 -13.26 -6.11
CA ILE A 178 -35.60 -12.50 -7.19
C ILE A 178 -36.25 -11.13 -7.30
N ASP A 179 -37.58 -11.07 -7.36
CA ASP A 179 -38.35 -9.84 -7.49
C ASP A 179 -38.15 -8.93 -6.28
N ASN A 180 -38.16 -9.47 -5.06
CA ASN A 180 -37.86 -8.71 -3.86
C ASN A 180 -36.47 -8.07 -3.91
N ILE A 181 -35.45 -8.79 -4.40
CA ILE A 181 -34.08 -8.24 -4.53
C ILE A 181 -34.03 -7.20 -5.65
N VAL A 182 -34.44 -7.57 -6.86
CA VAL A 182 -34.33 -6.75 -8.06
C VAL A 182 -35.15 -5.45 -7.92
N TYR A 183 -36.36 -5.52 -7.36
CA TYR A 183 -37.20 -4.34 -7.14
C TYR A 183 -36.86 -3.57 -5.86
N SER A 184 -35.94 -4.05 -5.02
CA SER A 184 -35.37 -3.25 -3.93
C SER A 184 -34.31 -2.26 -4.42
N PHE A 185 -33.85 -2.36 -5.68
CA PHE A 185 -32.86 -1.46 -6.24
C PHE A 185 -33.34 0.00 -6.17
N ARG A 186 -32.50 0.88 -5.62
CA ARG A 186 -32.76 2.32 -5.55
C ARG A 186 -31.55 3.07 -6.06
N VAL A 187 -31.82 4.11 -6.86
CA VAL A 187 -30.81 5.13 -7.15
C VAL A 187 -30.72 6.06 -5.95
N THR A 188 -29.50 6.34 -5.51
CA THR A 188 -29.19 7.29 -4.43
C THR A 188 -28.30 8.40 -4.99
N LYS A 189 -28.13 9.48 -4.22
CA LYS A 189 -27.16 10.52 -4.59
C LYS A 189 -25.74 9.93 -4.54
N PRO A 190 -24.93 10.05 -5.61
CA PRO A 190 -23.52 9.68 -5.57
C PRO A 190 -22.73 10.53 -4.56
N LEU A 191 -21.74 9.92 -3.90
CA LEU A 191 -20.91 10.54 -2.85
C LEU A 191 -20.25 11.84 -3.33
N LEU A 192 -19.74 11.83 -4.55
CA LEU A 192 -18.98 12.92 -5.14
C LEU A 192 -19.86 13.90 -5.94
N ALA A 193 -21.19 13.77 -5.86
CA ALA A 193 -22.10 14.68 -6.54
C ALA A 193 -22.15 16.04 -5.83
N ASP A 194 -22.06 17.11 -6.61
CA ASP A 194 -22.12 18.51 -6.18
C ASP A 194 -20.97 18.95 -5.26
N LEU A 195 -19.81 18.26 -5.29
CA LEU A 195 -18.63 18.73 -4.57
C LEU A 195 -18.14 20.05 -5.15
N LYS A 196 -17.90 21.02 -4.26
CA LYS A 196 -17.21 22.24 -4.64
C LYS A 196 -15.71 21.98 -4.73
N ARG A 197 -15.01 22.79 -5.53
CA ARG A 197 -13.58 22.60 -5.77
C ARG A 197 -12.78 22.63 -4.46
N GLU A 198 -13.13 23.52 -3.54
CA GLU A 198 -12.46 23.66 -2.24
C GLU A 198 -12.66 22.46 -1.29
N GLU A 199 -13.60 21.56 -1.58
CA GLU A 199 -13.92 20.42 -0.71
C GLU A 199 -13.04 19.19 -0.94
N TYR A 200 -12.31 19.10 -2.07
CA TYR A 200 -11.61 17.86 -2.41
C TYR A 200 -10.21 18.04 -2.97
N LEU A 201 -9.34 17.08 -2.68
CA LEU A 201 -8.06 16.88 -3.34
C LEU A 201 -8.18 15.70 -4.31
N SER A 202 -7.77 15.89 -5.57
CA SER A 202 -7.75 14.83 -6.60
C SER A 202 -6.33 14.32 -6.81
N LEU A 203 -6.14 13.01 -6.70
CA LEU A 203 -4.86 12.33 -6.77
C LEU A 203 -4.93 11.17 -7.76
N LEU A 204 -3.78 10.72 -8.26
CA LEU A 204 -3.63 9.46 -8.98
C LEU A 204 -2.92 8.47 -8.06
N ASP A 205 -3.39 7.23 -8.04
CA ASP A 205 -2.79 6.15 -7.26
C ASP A 205 -3.01 4.80 -7.97
N PHE A 206 -2.50 3.72 -7.39
CA PHE A 206 -2.63 2.35 -7.86
C PHE A 206 -3.36 1.44 -6.86
N GLY A 207 -3.65 1.97 -5.67
CA GLY A 207 -4.43 1.32 -4.61
C GLY A 207 -3.56 0.54 -3.63
N PRO A 208 -4.08 0.27 -2.43
CA PRO A 208 -3.39 -0.51 -1.41
C PRO A 208 -3.48 -2.01 -1.72
N ILE A 209 -2.50 -2.78 -1.21
CA ILE A 209 -2.59 -4.25 -1.15
C ILE A 209 -3.47 -4.66 0.03
N THR A 210 -3.37 -3.94 1.15
CA THR A 210 -4.14 -4.15 2.37
C THR A 210 -4.38 -2.83 3.09
N LEU A 211 -5.42 -2.75 3.93
CA LEU A 211 -5.62 -1.67 4.89
C LEU A 211 -5.50 -2.15 6.35
N ASP A 212 -4.95 -3.34 6.56
CA ASP A 212 -4.66 -3.90 7.88
C ASP A 212 -3.25 -3.45 8.34
N PRO A 213 -3.15 -2.62 9.40
CA PRO A 213 -1.86 -2.09 9.86
C PRO A 213 -0.87 -3.19 10.30
N ALA A 214 -1.36 -4.35 10.74
CA ALA A 214 -0.50 -5.40 11.30
C ALA A 214 0.26 -6.20 10.24
N ILE A 215 -0.22 -6.25 8.98
CA ILE A 215 0.36 -7.04 7.90
C ILE A 215 0.85 -6.18 6.72
N MET A 216 0.71 -4.86 6.82
CA MET A 216 1.22 -3.94 5.82
C MET A 216 2.76 -4.00 5.78
N ARG A 217 3.30 -4.00 4.55
CA ARG A 217 4.74 -3.98 4.27
C ARG A 217 5.12 -3.13 3.06
N ASP A 218 4.18 -2.38 2.51
CA ASP A 218 4.35 -1.63 1.27
C ASP A 218 3.89 -0.17 1.44
N THR A 219 4.56 0.73 0.75
CA THR A 219 4.30 2.17 0.85
C THR A 219 2.91 2.55 0.35
N ALA A 220 2.37 1.84 -0.65
CA ALA A 220 1.05 2.17 -1.22
C ALA A 220 -0.05 1.95 -0.18
N SER A 221 -0.03 0.83 0.54
CA SER A 221 -0.91 0.56 1.68
C SER A 221 -0.70 1.54 2.83
N ALA A 222 0.57 1.87 3.15
CA ALA A 222 0.91 2.77 4.24
C ALA A 222 0.27 4.17 4.08
N TYR A 223 0.22 4.72 2.87
CA TYR A 223 -0.39 6.04 2.61
C TYR A 223 -1.85 6.14 3.05
N TYR A 224 -2.63 5.08 2.91
CA TYR A 224 -4.02 5.07 3.35
C TYR A 224 -4.12 4.77 4.84
N ILE A 225 -3.33 3.81 5.34
CA ILE A 225 -3.36 3.40 6.76
C ILE A 225 -3.00 4.57 7.67
N MET A 226 -1.99 5.36 7.30
CA MET A 226 -1.56 6.56 8.02
C MET A 226 -2.64 7.64 8.13
N GLU A 227 -3.61 7.66 7.23
CA GLU A 227 -4.71 8.63 7.23
C GLU A 227 -5.96 8.07 7.93
N ILE A 228 -6.13 6.75 7.94
CA ILE A 228 -7.30 6.05 8.51
C ILE A 228 -7.10 5.70 10.00
N PHE A 229 -5.88 5.36 10.41
CA PHE A 229 -5.56 4.89 11.76
C PHE A 229 -4.55 5.82 12.44
N SER A 230 -4.55 5.81 13.77
CA SER A 230 -3.66 6.61 14.60
C SER A 230 -2.86 5.73 15.57
N GLY A 231 -1.70 6.23 15.99
CA GLY A 231 -0.78 5.58 16.91
C GLY A 231 -0.80 6.20 18.31
N LEU A 232 0.13 5.77 19.17
CA LEU A 232 0.38 6.46 20.45
C LEU A 232 1.02 7.83 20.19
N VAL A 233 1.95 7.89 19.24
CA VAL A 233 2.72 9.06 18.82
C VAL A 233 2.73 9.15 17.30
N THR A 234 3.08 10.32 16.76
CA THR A 234 3.19 10.57 15.32
C THR A 234 4.36 11.51 15.03
N LEU A 235 4.63 11.78 13.75
CA LEU A 235 5.60 12.77 13.30
C LEU A 235 4.89 14.06 12.91
N ASP A 236 5.47 15.21 13.29
CA ASP A 236 5.06 16.50 12.79
C ASP A 236 5.73 16.85 11.44
N GLN A 237 5.47 18.05 10.91
CA GLN A 237 6.07 18.50 9.64
C GLN A 237 7.59 18.73 9.72
N ASN A 238 8.17 18.78 10.92
CA ASN A 238 9.61 18.86 11.17
C ASN A 238 10.23 17.49 11.43
N LEU A 239 9.43 16.41 11.33
CA LEU A 239 9.81 15.04 11.63
C LEU A 239 10.17 14.81 13.11
N GLU A 240 9.63 15.65 14.00
CA GLU A 240 9.74 15.44 15.44
C GLU A 240 8.62 14.50 15.93
N ILE A 241 8.94 13.67 16.91
CA ILE A 241 7.97 12.79 17.55
C ILE A 241 7.06 13.62 18.45
N VAL A 242 5.77 13.62 18.16
CA VAL A 242 4.76 14.39 18.88
C VAL A 242 3.60 13.50 19.36
N PRO A 243 2.83 13.93 20.38
CA PRO A 243 1.60 13.27 20.82
C PRO A 243 0.61 12.97 19.68
N ASP A 244 0.07 11.74 19.65
CA ASP A 244 -1.06 11.35 18.79
C ASP A 244 -2.27 10.98 19.66
N LEU A 245 -2.66 9.70 19.78
CA LEU A 245 -3.72 9.28 20.71
C LEU A 245 -3.27 9.27 22.18
N ALA A 246 -1.97 9.20 22.45
CA ALA A 246 -1.43 9.56 23.75
C ALA A 246 -1.22 11.08 23.81
N GLU A 247 -1.83 11.77 24.77
CA GLU A 247 -1.62 13.21 24.96
C GLU A 247 -0.24 13.54 25.55
N ARG A 248 0.35 12.59 26.28
CA ARG A 248 1.69 12.66 26.86
C ARG A 248 2.19 11.26 27.23
N TRP A 249 3.48 11.15 27.52
CA TRP A 249 4.08 9.96 28.10
C TRP A 249 5.15 10.33 29.13
N GLU A 250 5.46 9.37 30.00
CA GLU A 250 6.55 9.44 30.97
C GLU A 250 7.54 8.32 30.68
N VAL A 251 8.83 8.58 30.88
CA VAL A 251 9.89 7.58 30.75
C VAL A 251 10.55 7.39 32.11
N SER A 252 10.71 6.15 32.55
CA SER A 252 11.40 5.84 33.80
C SER A 252 12.85 6.31 33.80
N ALA A 253 13.44 6.46 34.99
CA ALA A 253 14.80 6.97 35.14
C ALA A 253 15.88 6.09 34.48
N ASP A 254 15.61 4.80 34.31
CA ASP A 254 16.47 3.84 33.63
C ASP A 254 16.15 3.68 32.13
N GLY A 255 15.15 4.40 31.60
CA GLY A 255 14.81 4.44 30.18
C GLY A 255 14.07 3.21 29.65
N THR A 256 13.56 2.33 30.52
CA THR A 256 12.99 1.02 30.12
C THR A 256 11.47 0.94 30.24
N VAL A 257 10.83 1.84 30.98
CA VAL A 257 9.37 1.85 31.17
C VAL A 257 8.79 3.15 30.64
N TYR A 258 7.84 3.02 29.72
CA TYR A 258 7.10 4.11 29.10
C TYR A 258 5.64 4.06 29.56
N THR A 259 5.16 5.12 30.20
CA THR A 259 3.76 5.23 30.62
C THR A 259 3.04 6.24 29.73
N PHE A 260 2.18 5.76 28.85
CA PHE A 260 1.38 6.57 27.94
C PHE A 260 0.04 6.92 28.57
N HIS A 261 -0.33 8.19 28.49
CA HIS A 261 -1.64 8.69 28.91
C HIS A 261 -2.46 9.03 27.67
N LEU A 262 -3.53 8.28 27.45
CA LEU A 262 -4.41 8.41 26.30
C LEU A 262 -5.37 9.59 26.46
N ARG A 263 -5.72 10.19 25.33
CA ARG A 263 -6.74 11.24 25.25
C ARG A 263 -8.10 10.69 25.71
N PRO A 264 -8.82 11.39 26.62
CA PRO A 264 -10.14 10.97 27.06
C PRO A 264 -11.22 11.14 26.00
N ASP A 265 -10.98 11.94 24.96
CA ASP A 265 -11.87 12.19 23.83
C ASP A 265 -11.52 11.38 22.57
N ALA A 266 -10.50 10.52 22.64
CA ALA A 266 -10.13 9.64 21.53
C ALA A 266 -11.25 8.66 21.17
N LYS A 267 -11.60 8.60 19.90
CA LYS A 267 -12.68 7.75 19.36
C LYS A 267 -12.29 7.11 18.05
N PHE A 268 -12.81 5.92 17.81
CA PHE A 268 -12.92 5.35 16.49
C PHE A 268 -13.99 6.11 15.67
N GLN A 269 -13.99 5.89 14.35
CA GLN A 269 -14.85 6.60 13.39
C GLN A 269 -16.35 6.33 13.59
N ASP A 270 -16.73 5.25 14.27
CA ASP A 270 -18.10 4.95 14.67
C ASP A 270 -18.52 5.60 16.02
N GLY A 271 -17.57 6.22 16.72
CA GLY A 271 -17.78 6.88 18.01
C GLY A 271 -17.44 6.04 19.23
N LYS A 272 -17.03 4.77 19.07
CA LYS A 272 -16.49 3.95 20.15
C LYS A 272 -15.24 4.62 20.74
N PRO A 273 -15.12 4.79 22.07
CA PRO A 273 -13.91 5.31 22.69
C PRO A 273 -12.70 4.42 22.41
N VAL A 274 -11.53 5.02 22.17
CA VAL A 274 -10.26 4.30 22.11
C VAL A 274 -9.69 4.17 23.52
N THR A 275 -9.28 2.96 23.91
CA THR A 275 -8.75 2.67 25.25
C THR A 275 -7.37 2.00 25.20
N ALA A 276 -6.71 1.94 26.35
CA ALA A 276 -5.44 1.23 26.51
C ALA A 276 -5.57 -0.29 26.22
N TYR A 277 -6.77 -0.85 26.39
CA TYR A 277 -7.06 -2.23 26.02
C TYR A 277 -7.02 -2.47 24.51
N ASP A 278 -7.43 -1.49 23.70
CA ASP A 278 -7.37 -1.59 22.23
C ASP A 278 -5.92 -1.60 21.73
N PHE A 279 -5.03 -0.80 22.34
CA PHE A 279 -3.59 -0.85 22.04
C PHE A 279 -2.98 -2.19 22.44
N LYS A 280 -3.30 -2.71 23.64
CA LYS A 280 -2.83 -4.03 24.08
C LYS A 280 -3.27 -5.11 23.08
N TYR A 281 -4.55 -5.12 22.70
CA TYR A 281 -5.08 -6.03 21.69
C TYR A 281 -4.35 -5.90 20.34
N SER A 282 -4.15 -4.67 19.87
CA SER A 282 -3.51 -4.40 18.58
C SER A 282 -2.09 -4.95 18.52
N PHE A 283 -1.30 -4.76 19.59
CA PHE A 283 0.08 -5.26 19.66
C PHE A 283 0.10 -6.79 19.80
N GLU A 284 -0.77 -7.35 20.64
CA GLU A 284 -0.86 -8.81 20.82
C GLU A 284 -1.34 -9.53 19.56
N ARG A 285 -2.19 -8.88 18.76
CA ARG A 285 -2.63 -9.35 17.44
C ARG A 285 -1.50 -9.24 16.43
N ALA A 286 -0.82 -8.10 16.35
CA ALA A 286 0.29 -7.91 15.41
C ALA A 286 1.40 -8.94 15.64
N CYS A 287 1.64 -9.32 16.90
CA CYS A 287 2.61 -10.35 17.27
C CYS A 287 2.04 -11.78 17.27
N ASP A 288 0.74 -11.99 16.98
CA ASP A 288 0.18 -13.35 16.88
C ASP A 288 0.73 -14.05 15.62
N PRO A 289 1.29 -15.27 15.72
CA PRO A 289 1.77 -16.00 14.55
C PRO A 289 0.71 -16.21 13.46
N ALA A 290 -0.58 -16.31 13.85
CA ALA A 290 -1.69 -16.46 12.92
C ALA A 290 -1.98 -15.20 12.10
N THR A 291 -1.55 -14.03 12.57
CA THR A 291 -1.67 -12.76 11.83
C THR A 291 -0.66 -12.71 10.69
N GLY A 292 0.52 -13.30 10.85
CA GLY A 292 1.56 -13.32 9.82
C GLY A 292 2.24 -11.96 9.58
N SER A 293 2.38 -11.15 10.63
CA SER A 293 3.08 -9.86 10.51
C SER A 293 4.57 -10.07 10.19
N GLU A 294 5.04 -9.43 9.12
CA GLU A 294 6.46 -9.42 8.75
C GLU A 294 7.25 -8.29 9.40
N THR A 295 6.55 -7.29 9.97
CA THR A 295 7.14 -6.05 10.50
C THR A 295 7.09 -5.99 12.04
N ALA A 296 6.22 -6.74 12.72
CA ALA A 296 6.06 -6.70 14.17
C ALA A 296 7.37 -6.97 14.95
N ALA A 297 8.22 -7.87 14.46
CA ALA A 297 9.51 -8.15 15.08
C ALA A 297 10.44 -6.92 15.10
N GLU A 298 10.46 -6.15 14.01
CA GLU A 298 11.33 -4.98 13.88
C GLU A 298 10.85 -3.84 14.78
N TYR A 299 9.55 -3.54 14.76
CA TYR A 299 9.02 -2.34 15.41
C TYR A 299 8.57 -2.57 16.86
N LEU A 300 8.09 -3.77 17.20
CA LEU A 300 7.60 -4.10 18.54
C LEU A 300 8.56 -4.99 19.31
N GLY A 301 9.57 -5.60 18.67
CA GLY A 301 10.49 -6.58 19.28
C GLY A 301 11.29 -6.09 20.48
N ASP A 302 11.38 -4.78 20.66
CA ASP A 302 12.02 -4.16 21.82
C ASP A 302 11.19 -4.32 23.11
N ILE A 303 9.88 -4.58 22.99
CA ILE A 303 8.96 -4.77 24.12
C ILE A 303 9.15 -6.17 24.71
N VAL A 304 9.32 -6.23 26.02
CA VAL A 304 9.54 -7.48 26.74
C VAL A 304 8.37 -8.45 26.51
N GLY A 305 8.63 -9.65 25.97
CA GLY A 305 7.60 -10.64 25.67
C GLY A 305 7.14 -10.70 24.21
N VAL A 306 7.54 -9.75 23.36
CA VAL A 306 7.11 -9.75 21.95
C VAL A 306 7.70 -10.93 21.18
N MET A 307 8.97 -11.27 21.40
CA MET A 307 9.59 -12.40 20.70
C MET A 307 8.95 -13.73 21.08
N GLU A 308 8.59 -13.92 22.35
CA GLU A 308 7.87 -15.11 22.83
C GLU A 308 6.43 -15.16 22.28
N ARG A 309 5.79 -14.00 22.07
CA ARG A 309 4.47 -13.91 21.43
C ARG A 309 4.56 -14.30 19.95
N LEU A 310 5.56 -13.76 19.22
CA LEU A 310 5.82 -14.04 17.80
C LEU A 310 6.19 -15.50 17.52
N SER A 311 6.86 -16.19 18.46
CA SER A 311 7.15 -17.62 18.33
C SER A 311 5.99 -18.52 18.74
N GLY A 312 4.91 -17.96 19.30
CA GLY A 312 3.78 -18.71 19.84
C GLY A 312 4.06 -19.37 21.21
N GLU A 313 5.18 -19.04 21.85
CA GLU A 313 5.54 -19.52 23.19
C GLU A 313 4.73 -18.83 24.31
N ALA A 314 4.24 -17.61 24.05
CA ALA A 314 3.42 -16.84 24.98
C ALA A 314 2.06 -16.42 24.37
N GLY A 315 1.01 -16.47 25.19
CA GLY A 315 -0.33 -16.01 24.82
C GLY A 315 -0.53 -14.49 24.93
N GLU A 316 0.33 -13.80 25.68
CA GLU A 316 0.24 -12.37 25.98
C GLU A 316 1.64 -11.74 25.98
N ILE A 317 1.71 -10.44 25.70
CA ILE A 317 2.97 -9.68 25.79
C ILE A 317 3.10 -9.13 27.22
N ARG A 318 4.03 -9.71 28.00
CA ARG A 318 4.24 -9.37 29.42
C ARG A 318 4.70 -7.92 29.67
N GLY A 319 5.33 -7.29 28.68
CA GLY A 319 5.75 -5.89 28.71
C GLY A 319 4.61 -4.90 28.52
N LEU A 320 3.38 -5.36 28.22
CA LEU A 320 2.20 -4.51 28.08
C LEU A 320 1.30 -4.62 29.31
N LYS A 321 1.12 -3.51 30.01
CA LYS A 321 0.27 -3.44 31.20
C LYS A 321 -0.70 -2.27 31.10
N VAL A 322 -1.98 -2.61 31.06
CA VAL A 322 -3.07 -1.63 31.13
C VAL A 322 -3.31 -1.30 32.61
N LEU A 323 -3.10 -0.04 32.99
CA LEU A 323 -3.35 0.42 34.37
C LEU A 323 -4.80 0.84 34.57
N ASP A 324 -5.39 1.46 33.54
CA ASP A 324 -6.79 1.84 33.41
C ASP A 324 -7.12 2.10 31.93
N ASP A 325 -8.36 2.48 31.63
CA ASP A 325 -8.85 2.73 30.26
C ASP A 325 -8.00 3.72 29.46
N HIS A 326 -7.28 4.64 30.13
CA HIS A 326 -6.52 5.71 29.51
C HIS A 326 -5.02 5.66 29.82
N THR A 327 -4.52 4.57 30.42
CA THR A 327 -3.11 4.48 30.81
C THR A 327 -2.51 3.14 30.43
N LEU A 328 -1.57 3.17 29.48
CA LEU A 328 -0.81 2.01 29.02
C LEU A 328 0.65 2.14 29.44
N GLU A 329 1.14 1.15 30.18
CA GLU A 329 2.56 0.99 30.52
C GLU A 329 3.19 -0.03 29.57
N ILE A 330 4.30 0.36 28.93
CA ILE A 330 5.11 -0.47 28.05
C ILE A 330 6.52 -0.61 28.63
N THR A 331 6.97 -1.85 28.84
CA THR A 331 8.33 -2.16 29.28
C THR A 331 9.16 -2.72 28.12
N ILE A 332 10.31 -2.10 27.86
CA ILE A 332 11.30 -2.55 26.87
C ILE A 332 12.50 -3.23 27.54
N ASP A 333 13.23 -4.02 26.77
CA ASP A 333 14.35 -4.88 27.22
C ASP A 333 15.61 -4.10 27.68
N ALA A 334 15.82 -2.90 27.16
CA ALA A 334 16.95 -2.01 27.45
C ALA A 334 16.58 -0.56 27.08
N PRO A 335 17.26 0.47 27.62
CA PRO A 335 17.04 1.84 27.18
C PRO A 335 17.32 1.97 25.67
N LYS A 336 16.36 2.52 24.93
CA LYS A 336 16.41 2.69 23.47
C LYS A 336 15.90 4.08 23.11
N ALA A 337 16.80 4.99 22.77
CA ALA A 337 16.47 6.38 22.46
C ALA A 337 15.47 6.52 21.27
N TYR A 338 15.49 5.57 20.35
CA TYR A 338 14.61 5.51 19.17
C TYR A 338 13.29 4.75 19.41
N PHE A 339 13.00 4.25 20.62
CA PHE A 339 11.82 3.40 20.85
C PHE A 339 10.51 4.08 20.42
N LEU A 340 10.33 5.36 20.76
CA LEU A 340 9.16 6.12 20.33
C LEU A 340 9.07 6.27 18.81
N ALA A 341 10.22 6.34 18.12
CA ALA A 341 10.25 6.45 16.67
C ALA A 341 9.69 5.17 16.02
N LYS A 342 9.93 3.99 16.59
CA LYS A 342 9.32 2.74 16.10
C LYS A 342 7.80 2.72 16.22
N LEU A 343 7.24 3.44 17.19
CA LEU A 343 5.79 3.50 17.42
C LEU A 343 5.05 4.42 16.43
N VAL A 344 5.77 5.16 15.58
CA VAL A 344 5.14 5.92 14.48
C VAL A 344 4.79 5.02 13.28
N TYR A 345 5.32 3.80 13.25
CA TYR A 345 5.09 2.85 12.17
C TYR A 345 3.73 2.16 12.29
N PRO A 346 2.99 1.91 11.19
CA PRO A 346 1.60 1.45 11.28
C PRO A 346 1.33 0.14 12.03
N VAL A 347 2.30 -0.78 12.13
CA VAL A 347 2.14 -2.00 12.95
C VAL A 347 1.87 -1.69 14.43
N ALA A 348 2.21 -0.48 14.89
CA ALA A 348 1.94 0.03 16.23
C ALA A 348 0.64 0.88 16.33
N PHE A 349 -0.16 0.96 15.27
CA PHE A 349 -1.42 1.70 15.28
C PHE A 349 -2.55 0.88 15.91
N VAL A 350 -3.51 1.59 16.52
CA VAL A 350 -4.64 0.96 17.18
C VAL A 350 -5.71 0.55 16.17
N VAL A 351 -6.25 -0.65 16.33
CA VAL A 351 -7.39 -1.17 15.57
C VAL A 351 -8.58 -1.46 16.49
N ASP A 352 -9.80 -1.25 16.01
CA ASP A 352 -11.01 -1.65 16.73
C ASP A 352 -11.17 -3.17 16.67
N ARG A 353 -11.05 -3.81 17.83
CA ARG A 353 -11.19 -5.26 18.00
C ARG A 353 -12.48 -5.82 17.39
N GLU A 354 -13.60 -5.15 17.59
CA GLU A 354 -14.90 -5.65 17.11
C GLU A 354 -14.97 -5.63 15.57
N ASN A 355 -14.42 -4.57 14.97
CA ASN A 355 -14.29 -4.49 13.52
C ASN A 355 -13.35 -5.58 12.97
N VAL A 356 -12.18 -5.79 13.58
CA VAL A 356 -11.24 -6.85 13.17
C VAL A 356 -11.86 -8.24 13.29
N GLU A 357 -12.60 -8.51 14.36
CA GLU A 357 -13.24 -9.82 14.61
C GLU A 357 -14.48 -10.05 13.72
N SER A 358 -14.92 -9.06 12.93
CA SER A 358 -16.06 -9.19 12.01
C SER A 358 -15.79 -10.10 10.80
N GLY A 359 -14.52 -10.35 10.46
CA GLY A 359 -14.12 -11.27 9.40
C GLY A 359 -12.79 -10.93 8.74
N PRO A 360 -12.28 -11.80 7.84
CA PRO A 360 -10.98 -11.61 7.19
C PRO A 360 -10.90 -10.39 6.25
N ASP A 361 -12.05 -9.89 5.79
CA ASP A 361 -12.17 -8.72 4.90
C ASP A 361 -12.49 -7.43 5.65
N TRP A 362 -12.37 -7.40 6.99
CA TRP A 362 -12.70 -6.23 7.83
C TRP A 362 -12.05 -4.93 7.34
N TRP A 363 -10.82 -5.04 6.82
CA TRP A 363 -10.00 -3.92 6.34
C TRP A 363 -10.57 -3.27 5.06
N GLN A 364 -11.57 -3.86 4.41
CA GLN A 364 -12.32 -3.22 3.32
C GLN A 364 -13.38 -2.23 3.82
N THR A 365 -13.70 -2.29 5.11
CA THR A 365 -14.57 -1.35 5.85
C THR A 365 -13.95 -1.06 7.22
N PRO A 366 -12.74 -0.47 7.26
CA PRO A 366 -12.00 -0.30 8.50
C PRO A 366 -12.68 0.74 9.41
N ASN A 367 -12.75 0.45 10.71
CA ASN A 367 -13.12 1.41 11.75
C ASN A 367 -11.84 1.95 12.40
N GLY A 368 -11.27 2.99 11.80
CA GLY A 368 -10.02 3.59 12.26
C GLY A 368 -10.22 4.72 13.27
N SER A 369 -9.12 5.37 13.67
CA SER A 369 -9.06 6.48 14.65
C SER A 369 -8.39 7.74 14.09
N GLY A 370 -7.94 7.71 12.83
CA GLY A 370 -7.19 8.77 12.18
C GLY A 370 -8.02 9.94 11.64
N PRO A 371 -7.37 10.91 10.98
CA PRO A 371 -7.99 12.13 10.46
C PRO A 371 -8.98 11.91 9.30
N PHE A 372 -8.90 10.78 8.62
CA PHE A 372 -9.81 10.39 7.54
C PHE A 372 -10.40 9.01 7.81
N LYS A 373 -11.45 8.67 7.06
CA LYS A 373 -12.09 7.36 7.02
C LYS A 373 -12.31 6.92 5.58
N LEU A 374 -12.33 5.61 5.36
CA LEU A 374 -12.65 5.05 4.04
C LEU A 374 -14.14 5.25 3.73
N ALA A 375 -14.46 6.23 2.89
CA ALA A 375 -15.84 6.53 2.51
C ALA A 375 -16.32 5.64 1.35
N ALA A 376 -15.43 5.36 0.40
CA ALA A 376 -15.70 4.41 -0.66
C ALA A 376 -14.42 3.81 -1.25
N TRP A 377 -14.54 2.59 -1.77
CA TRP A 377 -13.51 1.93 -2.54
C TRP A 377 -14.16 1.07 -3.63
N GLU A 378 -13.93 1.45 -4.88
CA GLU A 378 -14.17 0.60 -6.04
C GLU A 378 -12.81 0.16 -6.59
N PRO A 379 -12.47 -1.16 -6.52
CA PRO A 379 -11.20 -1.68 -6.99
C PRO A 379 -10.88 -1.20 -8.42
N ASP A 380 -9.59 -0.94 -8.66
CA ASP A 380 -9.01 -0.39 -9.89
C ASP A 380 -9.73 0.82 -10.54
N GLU A 381 -10.68 1.46 -9.85
CA GLU A 381 -11.34 2.69 -10.31
C GLU A 381 -11.04 3.85 -9.37
N MET A 382 -11.40 3.73 -8.09
CA MET A 382 -11.35 4.88 -7.18
C MET A 382 -11.34 4.50 -5.69
N ILE A 383 -10.56 5.24 -4.90
CA ILE A 383 -10.68 5.30 -3.44
C ILE A 383 -11.05 6.72 -3.02
N VAL A 384 -11.99 6.84 -2.08
CA VAL A 384 -12.36 8.12 -1.48
C VAL A 384 -12.20 8.03 0.02
N LEU A 385 -11.32 8.89 0.55
CA LEU A 385 -11.20 9.14 1.97
C LEU A 385 -12.04 10.38 2.32
N GLU A 386 -12.91 10.26 3.31
CA GLU A 386 -13.68 11.38 3.86
C GLU A 386 -13.05 11.81 5.18
N ARG A 387 -12.99 13.13 5.43
CA ARG A 387 -12.55 13.67 6.71
C ARG A 387 -13.35 13.08 7.86
N ASN A 388 -12.66 12.58 8.89
CA ASN A 388 -13.26 12.05 10.10
C ASN A 388 -13.73 13.19 11.02
N ALA A 389 -15.04 13.38 11.14
CA ALA A 389 -15.64 14.40 12.00
C ALA A 389 -15.46 14.14 13.52
N LEU A 390 -15.01 12.93 13.89
CA LEU A 390 -14.73 12.53 15.28
C LEU A 390 -13.24 12.53 15.62
N TYR A 391 -12.38 12.97 14.69
CA TYR A 391 -10.95 13.08 14.95
C TYR A 391 -10.68 14.10 16.08
N TYR A 392 -9.82 13.75 17.02
CA TYR A 392 -9.49 14.58 18.19
C TYR A 392 -8.62 15.80 17.85
N GLY A 393 -7.90 15.74 16.73
CA GLY A 393 -6.95 16.76 16.30
C GLY A 393 -7.60 17.89 15.48
N GLU A 394 -6.76 18.72 14.87
CA GLU A 394 -7.23 19.73 13.92
C GLU A 394 -7.90 19.05 12.72
N MET A 395 -9.09 19.53 12.36
CA MET A 395 -9.82 18.97 11.22
C MET A 395 -9.10 19.30 9.92
N PRO A 396 -8.87 18.29 9.05
CA PRO A 396 -8.34 18.51 7.71
C PRO A 396 -9.07 19.61 6.93
N GLY A 397 -8.32 20.42 6.18
CA GLY A 397 -8.87 21.51 5.38
C GLY A 397 -9.76 21.02 4.23
N ILE A 398 -9.45 19.84 3.68
CA ILE A 398 -10.27 19.15 2.69
C ILE A 398 -11.33 18.26 3.34
N LYS A 399 -12.47 18.09 2.66
CA LYS A 399 -13.51 17.15 3.05
C LYS A 399 -13.28 15.75 2.47
N TYR A 400 -12.76 15.67 1.25
CA TYR A 400 -12.47 14.42 0.57
C TYR A 400 -11.06 14.40 -0.05
N ALA A 401 -10.37 13.28 0.07
CA ALA A 401 -9.25 12.95 -0.81
C ALA A 401 -9.71 11.85 -1.77
N ILE A 402 -9.60 12.12 -3.07
CA ILE A 402 -10.08 11.28 -4.15
C ILE A 402 -8.87 10.72 -4.89
N PHE A 403 -8.69 9.42 -4.83
CA PHE A 403 -7.61 8.69 -5.48
C PHE A 403 -8.18 8.00 -6.72
N ASN A 404 -7.84 8.50 -7.90
CA ASN A 404 -8.19 7.89 -9.17
C ASN A 404 -7.22 6.73 -9.40
N LEU A 405 -7.72 5.49 -9.46
CA LEU A 405 -6.86 4.31 -9.56
C LEU A 405 -6.60 3.99 -11.03
N TRP A 406 -5.33 3.77 -11.39
CA TRP A 406 -4.92 3.35 -12.74
C TRP A 406 -5.46 4.24 -13.89
N ALA A 407 -5.77 5.51 -13.58
CA ALA A 407 -6.58 6.36 -14.44
C ALA A 407 -5.85 6.94 -15.66
N GLY A 408 -4.51 6.91 -15.69
CA GLY A 408 -3.75 7.42 -16.82
C GLY A 408 -2.27 7.68 -16.53
N VAL A 409 -1.69 8.58 -17.33
CA VAL A 409 -0.31 9.03 -17.18
C VAL A 409 -0.28 10.25 -16.25
N PRO A 410 0.40 10.20 -15.09
CA PRO A 410 0.33 11.24 -14.06
C PRO A 410 0.61 12.65 -14.57
N MET A 411 1.69 12.83 -15.34
CA MET A 411 2.07 14.14 -15.88
C MET A 411 1.01 14.74 -16.81
N THR A 412 0.39 13.93 -17.68
CA THR A 412 -0.69 14.38 -18.56
C THR A 412 -1.93 14.77 -17.77
N MET A 413 -2.32 13.96 -16.79
CA MET A 413 -3.48 14.24 -15.93
C MET A 413 -3.27 15.53 -15.12
N TYR A 414 -2.06 15.75 -14.60
CA TYR A 414 -1.72 16.97 -13.88
C TYR A 414 -1.79 18.21 -14.78
N GLU A 415 -1.22 18.15 -15.98
CA GLU A 415 -1.27 19.26 -16.95
C GLU A 415 -2.71 19.57 -17.41
N ASN A 416 -3.57 18.55 -17.52
CA ASN A 416 -5.00 18.70 -17.81
C ASN A 416 -5.84 19.20 -16.62
N GLY A 417 -5.27 19.24 -15.41
CA GLY A 417 -5.99 19.62 -14.19
C GLY A 417 -6.92 18.52 -13.63
N GLU A 418 -6.67 17.26 -14.00
CA GLU A 418 -7.42 16.09 -13.52
C GLU A 418 -6.94 15.63 -12.14
N ILE A 419 -5.66 15.88 -11.82
CA ILE A 419 -5.05 15.64 -10.51
C ILE A 419 -4.27 16.87 -10.04
N ASP A 420 -4.12 16.99 -8.72
CA ASP A 420 -3.65 18.19 -8.05
C ASP A 420 -2.18 18.12 -7.63
N ILE A 421 -1.67 16.89 -7.50
CA ILE A 421 -0.31 16.58 -7.09
C ILE A 421 0.18 15.42 -7.94
N THR A 422 1.42 15.48 -8.43
CA THR A 422 2.07 14.35 -9.11
C THR A 422 3.57 14.35 -8.87
N TYR A 423 4.17 13.16 -8.80
CA TYR A 423 5.61 13.00 -8.97
C TYR A 423 5.99 13.22 -10.44
N VAL A 424 7.14 13.85 -10.66
CA VAL A 424 7.68 14.15 -11.99
C VAL A 424 8.38 12.91 -12.55
N SER A 425 8.00 12.51 -13.75
CA SER A 425 8.64 11.39 -14.45
C SER A 425 10.09 11.73 -14.80
N GLY A 426 11.00 10.74 -14.80
CA GLY A 426 12.41 10.94 -15.15
C GLY A 426 12.62 11.65 -16.50
N SER A 427 11.75 11.39 -17.49
CA SER A 427 11.76 12.05 -18.80
C SER A 427 11.37 13.53 -18.77
N ASP A 428 10.66 13.98 -17.73
CA ASP A 428 10.18 15.36 -17.59
C ASP A 428 11.02 16.20 -16.62
N ILE A 429 11.92 15.60 -15.82
CA ILE A 429 12.62 16.34 -14.75
C ILE A 429 13.37 17.55 -15.32
N GLN A 430 14.14 17.39 -16.40
CA GLN A 430 14.86 18.53 -17.02
C GLN A 430 13.91 19.63 -17.51
N ARG A 431 12.75 19.24 -18.07
CA ARG A 431 11.73 20.18 -18.54
C ARG A 431 11.10 20.94 -17.37
N VAL A 432 10.90 20.29 -16.23
CA VAL A 432 10.30 20.92 -15.04
C VAL A 432 11.33 21.74 -14.25
N LEU A 433 12.60 21.36 -14.28
CA LEU A 433 13.71 22.12 -13.69
C LEU A 433 14.08 23.39 -14.47
N ASP A 434 13.78 23.46 -15.77
CA ASP A 434 14.00 24.67 -16.56
C ASP A 434 13.16 25.85 -16.01
N PRO A 435 13.78 26.95 -15.53
CA PRO A 435 13.05 28.10 -14.99
C PRO A 435 12.09 28.78 -15.99
N SER A 436 12.24 28.54 -17.30
CA SER A 436 11.31 29.03 -18.33
C SER A 436 10.04 28.18 -18.48
N SER A 437 10.03 26.97 -17.91
CA SER A 437 8.88 26.09 -17.92
C SER A 437 7.78 26.62 -17.00
N PRO A 438 6.50 26.63 -17.44
CA PRO A 438 5.40 27.06 -16.59
C PRO A 438 5.19 26.15 -15.38
N LEU A 439 5.69 24.91 -15.42
CA LEU A 439 5.62 23.95 -14.33
C LEU A 439 6.68 24.18 -13.25
N HIS A 440 7.75 24.93 -13.55
CA HIS A 440 8.84 25.16 -12.61
C HIS A 440 8.37 25.84 -11.31
N ARG A 441 7.41 26.77 -11.42
CA ARG A 441 6.82 27.45 -10.27
C ARG A 441 5.91 26.56 -9.41
N GLU A 442 5.52 25.40 -9.93
CA GLU A 442 4.67 24.40 -9.27
C GLU A 442 5.52 23.25 -8.72
N LEU A 443 6.84 23.25 -8.99
CA LEU A 443 7.78 22.23 -8.55
C LEU A 443 8.18 22.44 -7.10
N ILE A 444 8.11 21.35 -6.35
CA ILE A 444 8.73 21.17 -5.05
C ILE A 444 9.78 20.07 -5.19
N THR A 445 11.01 20.38 -4.81
CA THR A 445 12.10 19.39 -4.75
C THR A 445 12.35 19.05 -3.30
N VAL A 446 12.26 17.76 -2.98
CA VAL A 446 12.39 17.24 -1.62
C VAL A 446 13.57 16.28 -1.58
N PRO A 447 14.61 16.52 -0.77
CA PRO A 447 15.62 15.51 -0.49
C PRO A 447 14.94 14.28 0.12
N GLU A 448 15.32 13.08 -0.28
CA GLU A 448 14.77 11.87 0.33
C GLU A 448 15.70 11.38 1.44
N PHE A 449 15.12 10.88 2.53
CA PHE A 449 15.87 10.04 3.45
C PHE A 449 16.00 8.64 2.86
N ALA A 450 16.66 8.55 1.71
CA ALA A 450 16.82 7.33 0.95
C ALA A 450 18.21 7.26 0.31
N ILE A 451 18.71 6.04 0.18
CA ILE A 451 19.98 5.72 -0.45
C ILE A 451 19.83 4.53 -1.38
N SER A 452 20.50 4.59 -2.53
CA SER A 452 20.80 3.42 -3.35
C SER A 452 22.25 2.99 -3.13
N PHE A 453 22.50 1.69 -3.03
CA PHE A 453 23.85 1.14 -2.89
C PHE A 453 23.97 -0.24 -3.52
N LEU A 454 25.20 -0.68 -3.78
CA LEU A 454 25.47 -2.11 -4.03
C LEU A 454 25.93 -2.78 -2.75
N GLY A 455 25.25 -3.86 -2.38
CA GLY A 455 25.65 -4.75 -1.32
C GLY A 455 26.66 -5.77 -1.81
N PHE A 456 27.56 -6.17 -0.91
CA PHE A 456 28.50 -7.27 -1.11
C PHE A 456 28.16 -8.38 -0.13
N ASN A 457 28.19 -9.64 -0.57
CA ASN A 457 28.12 -10.77 0.36
C ASN A 457 29.47 -10.94 1.06
N ALA A 458 29.61 -10.31 2.24
CA ALA A 458 30.83 -10.29 3.04
C ALA A 458 31.18 -11.64 3.68
N ALA A 459 30.31 -12.64 3.59
CA ALA A 459 30.57 -14.00 4.04
C ALA A 459 31.06 -14.93 2.91
N ARG A 460 31.09 -14.46 1.65
CA ARG A 460 31.46 -15.27 0.49
C ARG A 460 32.63 -14.69 -0.32
N PRO A 461 33.51 -15.55 -0.87
CA PRO A 461 34.48 -15.16 -1.89
C PRO A 461 33.84 -14.42 -3.07
N PRO A 462 34.45 -13.33 -3.58
CA PRO A 462 35.68 -12.71 -3.10
C PRO A 462 35.48 -11.56 -2.10
N PHE A 463 34.23 -11.21 -1.79
CA PHE A 463 33.91 -10.06 -0.95
C PHE A 463 34.02 -10.33 0.56
N ASP A 464 34.32 -11.57 0.94
CA ASP A 464 34.84 -11.94 2.27
C ASP A 464 36.25 -11.38 2.55
N ASP A 465 36.85 -10.66 1.59
CA ASP A 465 38.03 -9.83 1.79
C ASP A 465 37.68 -8.33 1.67
N PRO A 466 37.90 -7.51 2.74
CA PRO A 466 37.62 -6.07 2.71
C PRO A 466 38.42 -5.31 1.63
N ASP A 467 39.62 -5.76 1.28
CA ASP A 467 40.43 -5.09 0.25
C ASP A 467 39.83 -5.28 -1.15
N VAL A 468 39.13 -6.40 -1.39
CA VAL A 468 38.37 -6.59 -2.64
C VAL A 468 37.17 -5.65 -2.68
N ARG A 469 36.40 -5.55 -1.59
CA ARG A 469 35.27 -4.61 -1.52
C ARG A 469 35.73 -3.17 -1.73
N ARG A 470 36.82 -2.77 -1.06
CA ARG A 470 37.45 -1.46 -1.21
C ARG A 470 37.89 -1.20 -2.66
N ALA A 471 38.52 -2.18 -3.31
CA ALA A 471 38.90 -2.06 -4.72
C ALA A 471 37.69 -1.81 -5.62
N PHE A 472 36.58 -2.53 -5.40
CA PHE A 472 35.34 -2.33 -6.16
C PHE A 472 34.73 -0.95 -5.95
N CYS A 473 34.77 -0.40 -4.74
CA CYS A 473 34.32 0.96 -4.44
C CYS A 473 35.19 2.02 -5.14
N LEU A 474 36.52 1.94 -4.98
CA LEU A 474 37.47 2.92 -5.52
C LEU A 474 37.49 2.94 -7.06
N ALA A 475 37.09 1.85 -7.70
CA ALA A 475 37.07 1.72 -9.16
C ALA A 475 35.85 2.39 -9.82
N VAL A 476 34.88 2.92 -9.08
CA VAL A 476 33.63 3.48 -9.63
C VAL A 476 33.59 5.00 -9.52
N ASP A 477 33.49 5.68 -10.67
CA ASP A 477 33.34 7.14 -10.76
C ASP A 477 31.86 7.54 -10.66
N LYS A 478 31.38 7.67 -9.43
CA LYS A 478 29.98 8.04 -9.13
C LYS A 478 29.62 9.44 -9.60
N GLU A 479 30.58 10.37 -9.58
CA GLU A 479 30.39 11.74 -10.05
C GLU A 479 30.13 11.76 -11.56
N LYS A 480 30.89 10.98 -12.32
CA LYS A 480 30.68 10.82 -13.77
C LYS A 480 29.35 10.14 -14.08
N ILE A 481 28.95 9.12 -13.32
CA ILE A 481 27.63 8.49 -13.49
C ILE A 481 26.52 9.51 -13.22
N ALA A 482 26.58 10.22 -12.09
CA ALA A 482 25.58 11.21 -11.72
C ALA A 482 25.45 12.34 -12.75
N SER A 483 26.57 12.88 -13.22
CA SER A 483 26.58 14.00 -14.18
C SER A 483 26.22 13.59 -15.60
N VAL A 484 26.72 12.45 -16.11
CA VAL A 484 26.56 12.05 -17.51
C VAL A 484 25.31 11.22 -17.74
N LEU A 485 25.04 10.23 -16.89
CA LEU A 485 23.91 9.31 -17.07
C LEU A 485 22.66 9.82 -16.37
N MET A 486 22.81 10.39 -15.17
CA MET A 486 21.69 10.91 -14.38
C MET A 486 21.48 12.41 -14.54
N GLN A 487 22.29 13.10 -15.36
CA GLN A 487 22.13 14.52 -15.69
C GLN A 487 22.05 15.45 -14.45
N GLY A 488 22.75 15.08 -13.37
CA GLY A 488 22.77 15.82 -12.11
C GLY A 488 21.51 15.68 -11.25
N LEU A 489 20.62 14.73 -11.56
CA LEU A 489 19.35 14.56 -10.86
C LEU A 489 19.45 13.81 -9.52
N VAL A 490 20.63 13.29 -9.21
CA VAL A 490 20.93 12.55 -7.99
C VAL A 490 22.21 13.09 -7.36
N GLN A 491 22.35 12.92 -6.06
CA GLN A 491 23.55 13.31 -5.33
C GLN A 491 24.44 12.09 -5.06
N PRO A 492 25.70 12.07 -5.52
CA PRO A 492 26.66 11.02 -5.16
C PRO A 492 26.80 10.86 -3.64
N ALA A 493 26.65 9.63 -3.17
CA ALA A 493 26.70 9.33 -1.75
C ALA A 493 28.16 9.10 -1.30
N ALA A 494 28.65 9.89 -0.34
CA ALA A 494 29.95 9.65 0.30
C ALA A 494 29.89 8.55 1.38
N GLY A 495 28.69 8.34 1.95
CA GLY A 495 28.37 7.41 3.02
C GLY A 495 26.97 6.84 2.90
N ILE A 496 26.43 6.36 4.01
CA ILE A 496 25.15 5.65 4.08
C ILE A 496 24.02 6.60 4.49
N LEU A 497 24.26 7.51 5.44
CA LEU A 497 23.25 8.42 5.96
C LEU A 497 22.97 9.54 4.94
N PRO A 498 21.70 9.78 4.57
CA PRO A 498 21.33 10.85 3.64
C PRO A 498 21.43 12.25 4.24
N PRO A 499 21.69 13.29 3.42
CA PRO A 499 21.70 14.68 3.87
C PRO A 499 20.41 15.08 4.56
N GLY A 500 20.52 15.82 5.67
CA GLY A 500 19.38 16.27 6.47
C GLY A 500 18.90 15.27 7.52
N MET A 501 19.33 14.00 7.45
CA MET A 501 19.05 13.03 8.51
C MET A 501 19.83 13.38 9.79
N PRO A 502 19.22 13.25 10.99
CA PRO A 502 19.97 13.33 12.24
C PRO A 502 21.19 12.40 12.19
N GLY A 503 22.37 12.89 12.58
CA GLY A 503 23.61 12.11 12.52
C GLY A 503 24.35 12.18 11.18
N TYR A 504 23.77 12.76 10.12
CA TYR A 504 24.50 13.01 8.86
C TYR A 504 25.81 13.75 9.11
N ASN A 505 26.92 13.19 8.60
CA ASN A 505 28.25 13.74 8.80
C ASN A 505 28.78 14.39 7.53
N GLU A 506 28.70 15.71 7.43
CA GLU A 506 29.30 16.48 6.34
C GLU A 506 30.82 16.30 6.21
N GLN A 507 31.48 15.85 7.28
CA GLN A 507 32.93 15.61 7.33
C GLN A 507 33.30 14.14 7.11
N LEU A 508 32.33 13.28 6.79
CA LEU A 508 32.57 11.87 6.49
C LEU A 508 33.55 11.76 5.33
N LYS A 509 34.57 10.91 5.50
CA LYS A 509 35.54 10.64 4.45
C LYS A 509 35.12 9.39 3.69
N GLY A 510 34.45 9.61 2.56
CA GLY A 510 34.15 8.56 1.59
C GLY A 510 35.41 7.98 0.94
N LEU A 511 35.30 6.78 0.34
CA LEU A 511 36.39 6.16 -0.42
C LEU A 511 36.76 6.93 -1.69
N GLY A 512 35.78 7.56 -2.35
CA GLY A 512 35.98 8.31 -3.59
C GLY A 512 36.26 7.42 -4.81
N TYR A 513 36.77 8.04 -5.89
CA TYR A 513 37.21 7.37 -7.11
C TYR A 513 38.74 7.47 -7.24
N ASP A 514 39.42 6.33 -7.19
CA ASP A 514 40.88 6.20 -7.28
C ASP A 514 41.26 4.85 -7.90
N PRO A 515 41.35 4.75 -9.25
CA PRO A 515 41.70 3.52 -9.94
C PRO A 515 43.06 2.93 -9.52
N ASP A 516 44.05 3.77 -9.22
CA ASP A 516 45.38 3.30 -8.82
C ASP A 516 45.32 2.68 -7.42
N GLY A 517 44.63 3.35 -6.48
CA GLY A 517 44.33 2.79 -5.16
C GLY A 517 43.48 1.52 -5.24
N ALA A 518 42.54 1.44 -6.19
CA ALA A 518 41.71 0.27 -6.41
C ALA A 518 42.53 -0.96 -6.83
N MET A 519 43.47 -0.80 -7.77
CA MET A 519 44.39 -1.87 -8.17
C MET A 519 45.31 -2.30 -7.03
N GLU A 520 45.83 -1.34 -6.25
CA GLU A 520 46.70 -1.67 -5.12
C GLU A 520 45.95 -2.41 -4.01
N ALA A 521 44.73 -2.01 -3.68
CA ALA A 521 43.87 -2.74 -2.74
C ALA A 521 43.64 -4.18 -3.23
N LEU A 522 43.28 -4.37 -4.50
CA LEU A 522 43.08 -5.69 -5.06
C LEU A 522 44.37 -6.55 -5.04
N ARG A 523 45.55 -5.94 -5.21
CA ARG A 523 46.86 -6.61 -5.10
C ARG A 523 47.19 -7.00 -3.66
N GLN A 524 46.75 -6.22 -2.68
CA GLN A 524 46.95 -6.47 -1.24
C GLN A 524 45.97 -7.50 -0.67
N SER A 525 44.80 -7.66 -1.31
CA SER A 525 43.84 -8.70 -0.96
C SER A 525 44.48 -10.10 -0.96
N LYS A 526 43.84 -11.03 -0.26
CA LYS A 526 44.24 -12.45 -0.23
C LYS A 526 44.20 -13.13 -1.60
N TYR A 527 43.53 -12.53 -2.59
CA TYR A 527 43.52 -13.00 -3.97
C TYR A 527 44.73 -12.47 -4.77
N GLY A 528 45.38 -11.39 -4.33
CA GLY A 528 46.61 -10.89 -4.94
C GLY A 528 46.47 -10.33 -6.36
N GLY A 529 45.24 -10.11 -6.84
CA GLY A 529 44.96 -9.57 -8.17
C GLY A 529 43.72 -10.17 -8.85
N ALA A 530 43.22 -9.49 -9.88
CA ALA A 530 41.99 -9.84 -10.59
C ALA A 530 41.98 -11.26 -11.20
N SER A 531 43.12 -11.77 -11.67
CA SER A 531 43.21 -13.08 -12.30
C SER A 531 42.94 -14.25 -11.36
N ASN A 532 42.94 -14.01 -10.04
CA ASN A 532 42.73 -15.02 -9.00
C ASN A 532 41.36 -14.90 -8.34
N LEU A 533 40.54 -13.92 -8.72
CA LEU A 533 39.19 -13.80 -8.21
C LEU A 533 38.31 -14.95 -8.77
N PRO A 534 37.43 -15.54 -7.95
CA PRO A 534 36.35 -16.38 -8.45
C PRO A 534 35.40 -15.56 -9.34
N PRO A 535 34.53 -16.22 -10.11
CA PRO A 535 33.45 -15.54 -10.82
C PRO A 535 32.62 -14.68 -9.88
N ILE A 536 32.19 -13.52 -10.36
CA ILE A 536 31.36 -12.59 -9.59
C ILE A 536 30.05 -12.42 -10.35
N THR A 537 28.94 -12.78 -9.71
CA THR A 537 27.60 -12.47 -10.19
C THR A 537 27.08 -11.21 -9.53
N PHE A 538 26.61 -10.27 -10.36
CA PHE A 538 25.88 -9.08 -9.95
C PHE A 538 24.39 -9.27 -10.24
N THR A 539 23.59 -9.40 -9.19
CA THR A 539 22.17 -9.71 -9.28
C THR A 539 21.32 -8.46 -9.23
N THR A 540 20.56 -8.23 -10.30
CA THR A 540 19.75 -7.02 -10.53
C THR A 540 18.27 -7.27 -10.79
N SER A 541 17.43 -6.28 -10.52
CA SER A 541 16.00 -6.28 -10.81
C SER A 541 15.71 -5.73 -12.21
N GLY A 542 14.84 -6.38 -12.98
CA GLY A 542 14.29 -5.82 -14.22
C GLY A 542 13.76 -6.84 -15.23
N LEU A 543 13.31 -6.34 -16.39
CA LEU A 543 12.60 -7.11 -17.42
C LEU A 543 13.33 -7.09 -18.78
N GLY A 544 14.62 -7.45 -18.78
CA GLY A 544 15.43 -7.71 -19.98
C GLY A 544 16.34 -6.56 -20.43
N SER A 545 16.15 -5.33 -19.96
CA SER A 545 17.09 -4.23 -20.17
C SER A 545 17.90 -3.97 -18.90
N ILE A 546 19.22 -3.96 -19.02
CA ILE A 546 20.12 -3.62 -17.92
C ILE A 546 20.18 -2.09 -17.80
N SER A 547 20.23 -1.60 -16.55
CA SER A 547 20.40 -0.17 -16.30
C SER A 547 21.73 0.34 -16.87
N PRO A 548 21.75 1.48 -17.59
CA PRO A 548 22.99 2.10 -18.07
C PRO A 548 23.99 2.42 -16.95
N ILE A 549 23.51 2.62 -15.71
CA ILE A 549 24.34 2.80 -14.52
C ILE A 549 25.18 1.54 -14.28
N TYR A 550 24.55 0.37 -14.29
CA TYR A 550 25.20 -0.91 -14.03
C TYR A 550 26.14 -1.32 -15.16
N GLU A 551 25.77 -1.05 -16.41
CA GLU A 551 26.68 -1.24 -17.56
C GLU A 551 27.94 -0.37 -17.43
N ALA A 552 27.80 0.89 -16.98
CA ALA A 552 28.93 1.77 -16.76
C ALA A 552 29.83 1.27 -15.62
N MET A 553 29.26 0.79 -14.51
CA MET A 553 30.03 0.22 -13.40
C MET A 553 30.79 -1.04 -13.83
N ILE A 554 30.14 -1.95 -14.56
CA ILE A 554 30.80 -3.15 -15.11
C ILE A 554 31.95 -2.77 -16.04
N ALA A 555 31.75 -1.76 -16.89
CA ALA A 555 32.81 -1.24 -17.75
C ALA A 555 33.98 -0.66 -16.94
N MET A 556 33.70 0.09 -15.87
CA MET A 556 34.70 0.67 -14.97
C MET A 556 35.48 -0.40 -14.21
N TRP A 557 34.85 -1.45 -13.68
CA TRP A 557 35.58 -2.56 -13.04
C TRP A 557 36.45 -3.33 -14.03
N ARG A 558 35.98 -3.51 -15.27
CA ARG A 558 36.78 -4.13 -16.32
C ARG A 558 37.98 -3.27 -16.70
N GLU A 559 37.81 -1.95 -16.81
CA GLU A 559 38.86 -1.00 -17.18
C GLU A 559 39.89 -0.80 -16.05
N ASN A 560 39.40 -0.56 -14.83
CA ASN A 560 40.22 -0.13 -13.69
C ASN A 560 40.80 -1.32 -12.90
N LEU A 561 40.13 -2.47 -12.90
CA LEU A 561 40.58 -3.66 -12.13
C LEU A 561 40.92 -4.85 -13.03
N GLY A 562 40.49 -4.87 -14.30
CA GLY A 562 40.61 -6.04 -15.16
C GLY A 562 39.66 -7.18 -14.77
N VAL A 563 38.60 -6.88 -14.01
CA VAL A 563 37.64 -7.88 -13.51
C VAL A 563 36.45 -8.00 -14.45
N ASN A 564 36.00 -9.24 -14.69
CA ASN A 564 34.77 -9.51 -15.42
C ASN A 564 33.64 -9.83 -14.43
N VAL A 565 32.54 -9.09 -14.51
CA VAL A 565 31.36 -9.27 -13.67
C VAL A 565 30.22 -9.76 -14.56
N GLU A 566 29.60 -10.88 -14.18
CA GLU A 566 28.44 -11.42 -14.87
C GLU A 566 27.17 -10.85 -14.25
N ILE A 567 26.23 -10.39 -15.07
CA ILE A 567 24.97 -9.85 -14.59
C ILE A 567 23.86 -10.90 -14.63
N ARG A 568 23.12 -10.99 -13.53
CA ARG A 568 21.95 -11.84 -13.40
C ARG A 568 20.74 -10.95 -13.16
N GLN A 569 19.83 -10.87 -14.14
CA GLN A 569 18.62 -10.06 -13.98
C GLN A 569 17.44 -10.93 -13.54
N ILE A 570 16.67 -10.45 -12.55
CA ILE A 570 15.54 -11.13 -11.93
C ILE A 570 14.29 -10.25 -12.06
N GLU A 571 13.14 -10.88 -12.22
CA GLU A 571 11.84 -10.22 -12.26
C GLU A 571 11.57 -9.44 -10.95
N PRO A 572 11.08 -8.18 -11.00
CA PRO A 572 10.94 -7.33 -9.81
C PRO A 572 10.18 -7.97 -8.65
N GLU A 573 9.12 -8.73 -8.93
CA GLU A 573 8.29 -9.37 -7.91
C GLU A 573 9.02 -10.50 -7.18
N ARG A 574 10.07 -11.07 -7.79
CA ARG A 574 10.89 -12.13 -7.22
C ARG A 574 12.19 -11.61 -6.61
N TYR A 575 12.63 -10.42 -6.99
CA TYR A 575 13.94 -9.88 -6.63
C TYR A 575 14.22 -9.88 -5.12
N PRO A 576 13.32 -9.37 -4.25
CA PRO A 576 13.59 -9.34 -2.80
C PRO A 576 13.89 -10.73 -2.22
N TYR A 577 13.13 -11.76 -2.61
CA TYR A 577 13.34 -13.12 -2.15
C TYR A 577 14.66 -13.72 -2.67
N VAL A 578 15.04 -13.42 -3.91
CA VAL A 578 16.28 -13.94 -4.49
C VAL A 578 17.52 -13.39 -3.77
N ILE A 579 17.55 -12.09 -3.46
CA ILE A 579 18.69 -11.49 -2.75
C ILE A 579 18.76 -11.96 -1.28
N GLU A 580 17.64 -12.32 -0.66
CA GLU A 580 17.59 -12.87 0.69
C GLU A 580 17.97 -14.35 0.77
N GLU A 581 17.55 -15.17 -0.21
CA GLU A 581 17.68 -16.63 -0.15
C GLU A 581 18.90 -17.17 -0.91
N GLU A 582 19.15 -16.67 -2.13
CA GLU A 582 20.20 -17.21 -3.00
C GLU A 582 21.58 -16.57 -2.73
N LYS A 583 21.56 -15.29 -2.32
CA LYS A 583 22.72 -14.51 -1.84
C LYS A 583 23.95 -14.61 -2.76
N ASP A 584 23.79 -14.17 -4.01
CA ASP A 584 24.90 -13.99 -4.96
C ASP A 584 25.94 -12.97 -4.43
N GLU A 585 27.12 -12.87 -5.07
CA GLU A 585 28.25 -12.11 -4.53
C GLU A 585 27.98 -10.61 -4.40
N MET A 586 27.21 -10.04 -5.33
CA MET A 586 26.89 -8.61 -5.37
C MET A 586 25.44 -8.40 -5.80
N PHE A 587 24.77 -7.41 -5.23
CA PHE A 587 23.37 -7.07 -5.52
C PHE A 587 23.14 -5.57 -5.35
N GLU A 588 22.15 -4.98 -6.05
CA GLU A 588 21.68 -3.63 -5.72
C GLU A 588 20.58 -3.67 -4.67
N ILE A 589 20.50 -2.60 -3.90
CA ILE A 589 19.35 -2.39 -3.02
C ILE A 589 19.19 -0.89 -2.77
N GLY A 590 17.95 -0.48 -2.53
CA GLY A 590 17.61 0.84 -2.02
C GLY A 590 17.09 0.71 -0.60
N TRP A 591 17.36 1.72 0.23
CA TRP A 591 16.77 1.86 1.54
C TRP A 591 16.17 3.24 1.69
N THR A 592 14.93 3.31 2.17
CA THR A 592 14.23 4.54 2.54
C THR A 592 13.93 4.47 4.02
N ALA A 593 14.17 5.58 4.71
CA ALA A 593 13.94 5.69 6.13
C ALA A 593 12.46 5.46 6.49
N ASP A 594 12.21 4.67 7.54
CA ASP A 594 10.88 4.53 8.12
C ASP A 594 10.59 5.64 9.16
N PHE A 595 11.65 6.14 9.79
CA PHE A 595 11.66 7.24 10.74
C PHE A 595 13.05 7.92 10.71
N PRO A 596 13.17 9.20 11.13
CA PRO A 596 14.37 10.01 10.86
C PRO A 596 15.49 9.72 11.86
N ASP A 597 16.03 8.51 11.87
CA ASP A 597 17.03 8.08 12.86
C ASP A 597 18.13 7.20 12.24
N PRO A 598 19.43 7.43 12.56
CA PRO A 598 20.54 6.62 12.06
C PRO A 598 20.41 5.12 12.29
N GLN A 599 19.72 4.71 13.36
CA GLN A 599 19.50 3.30 13.70
C GLN A 599 18.77 2.58 12.56
N ASN A 600 17.81 3.25 11.91
CA ASN A 600 17.02 2.68 10.82
C ASN A 600 17.88 2.40 9.56
N PHE A 601 19.10 2.95 9.49
CA PHE A 601 20.07 2.63 8.43
C PHE A 601 21.16 1.71 8.98
N LEU A 602 21.95 2.20 9.94
CA LEU A 602 23.23 1.58 10.28
C LEU A 602 23.04 0.27 11.07
N ASP A 603 22.13 0.24 12.05
CA ASP A 603 21.81 -0.99 12.77
C ASP A 603 21.06 -1.97 11.87
N VAL A 604 19.99 -1.50 11.21
CA VAL A 604 19.11 -2.36 10.40
C VAL A 604 19.86 -3.01 9.23
N LEU A 605 20.73 -2.27 8.54
CA LEU A 605 21.42 -2.77 7.35
C LEU A 605 22.76 -3.45 7.63
N PHE A 606 23.43 -3.15 8.74
CA PHE A 606 24.83 -3.59 8.94
C PHE A 606 25.15 -4.23 10.28
N HIS A 607 24.26 -4.20 11.28
CA HIS A 607 24.52 -4.94 12.52
C HIS A 607 24.52 -6.44 12.27
N THR A 608 25.47 -7.17 12.86
CA THR A 608 25.53 -8.64 12.75
C THR A 608 24.22 -9.27 13.23
N GLY A 609 23.62 -10.13 12.39
CA GLY A 609 22.39 -10.85 12.73
C GLY A 609 21.09 -10.06 12.54
N SER A 610 21.15 -8.81 12.06
CA SER A 610 19.95 -8.11 11.58
C SER A 610 19.36 -8.83 10.37
N LYS A 611 18.02 -8.89 10.28
CA LYS A 611 17.31 -9.52 9.15
C LYS A 611 17.61 -8.82 7.82
N ASN A 612 17.71 -7.49 7.84
CA ASN A 612 17.93 -6.67 6.65
C ASN A 612 19.42 -6.46 6.32
N ASN A 613 20.33 -7.13 7.05
CA ASN A 613 21.75 -7.22 6.68
C ASN A 613 21.95 -8.28 5.59
N THR A 614 21.41 -8.00 4.39
CA THR A 614 21.43 -8.91 3.24
C THR A 614 22.86 -9.28 2.83
N GLY A 615 23.82 -8.37 3.02
CA GLY A 615 25.24 -8.58 2.70
C GLY A 615 26.00 -9.47 3.69
N GLU A 616 25.36 -9.93 4.78
CA GLU A 616 26.00 -10.71 5.85
C GLU A 616 27.27 -10.03 6.41
N TYR A 617 27.30 -8.69 6.44
CA TYR A 617 28.43 -7.96 7.01
C TYR A 617 28.53 -8.24 8.51
N SER A 618 29.75 -8.45 9.00
CA SER A 618 30.00 -8.66 10.43
C SER A 618 31.34 -8.07 10.83
N ASN A 619 31.28 -7.10 11.75
CA ASN A 619 32.46 -6.53 12.39
C ASN A 619 32.12 -6.23 13.87
N PRO A 620 32.71 -6.97 14.83
CA PRO A 620 32.42 -6.77 16.25
C PRO A 620 32.70 -5.36 16.78
N ALA A 621 33.61 -4.62 16.16
CA ALA A 621 33.90 -3.24 16.56
C ALA A 621 32.81 -2.27 16.08
N VAL A 622 32.25 -2.49 14.90
CA VAL A 622 31.07 -1.76 14.42
C VAL A 622 29.85 -2.12 15.26
N ASP A 623 29.61 -3.42 15.48
CA ASP A 623 28.50 -3.89 16.32
C ASP A 623 28.56 -3.21 17.70
N ALA A 624 29.72 -3.22 18.36
CA ALA A 624 29.89 -2.58 19.67
C ALA A 624 29.60 -1.06 19.66
N LYS A 625 29.87 -0.36 18.55
CA LYS A 625 29.56 1.08 18.40
C LYS A 625 28.07 1.31 18.22
N LEU A 626 27.43 0.53 17.36
CA LEU A 626 25.98 0.56 17.15
C LEU A 626 25.24 0.22 18.45
N ASP A 627 25.71 -0.81 19.18
CA ASP A 627 25.17 -1.23 20.47
C ASP A 627 25.38 -0.20 21.59
N ALA A 628 26.39 0.66 21.49
CA ALA A 628 26.54 1.78 22.40
C ALA A 628 25.57 2.92 22.02
N ALA A 629 25.51 3.26 20.73
CA ALA A 629 24.65 4.31 20.21
C ALA A 629 23.16 4.03 20.49
N ARG A 630 22.72 2.78 20.38
CA ARG A 630 21.33 2.38 20.63
C ARG A 630 20.89 2.63 22.08
N ARG A 631 21.81 2.54 23.04
CA ARG A 631 21.55 2.65 24.50
C ARG A 631 21.83 4.05 25.06
N GLU A 632 22.48 4.91 24.29
CA GLU A 632 22.84 6.27 24.71
C GLU A 632 21.63 7.20 24.63
N MET A 633 21.29 7.84 25.75
CA MET A 633 20.14 8.74 25.86
C MET A 633 20.51 10.21 25.63
N ASN A 634 21.80 10.56 25.72
CA ASN A 634 22.29 11.85 25.30
C ASN A 634 22.38 11.92 23.77
N GLU A 635 21.49 12.70 23.17
CA GLU A 635 21.38 12.80 21.71
C GLU A 635 22.71 13.16 21.01
N SER A 636 23.47 14.13 21.53
CA SER A 636 24.73 14.54 20.91
C SER A 636 25.79 13.42 20.93
N GLU A 637 25.92 12.72 22.05
CA GLU A 637 26.85 11.59 22.16
C GLU A 637 26.40 10.40 21.31
N ARG A 638 25.09 10.13 21.28
CA ARG A 638 24.48 9.11 20.42
C ARG A 638 24.78 9.35 18.95
N LEU A 639 24.53 10.56 18.44
CA LEU A 639 24.80 10.90 17.04
C LEU A 639 26.29 10.80 16.73
N ARG A 640 27.18 11.21 17.66
CA ARG A 640 28.63 11.04 17.52
C ARG A 640 29.03 9.56 17.36
N LEU A 641 28.44 8.66 18.14
CA LEU A 641 28.69 7.21 18.02
C LEU A 641 28.25 6.66 16.66
N TYR A 642 27.11 7.11 16.14
CA TYR A 642 26.66 6.74 14.80
C TYR A 642 27.59 7.23 13.69
N GLN A 643 28.09 8.46 13.80
CA GLN A 643 29.06 9.01 12.86
C GLN A 643 30.38 8.22 12.86
N GLU A 644 30.83 7.77 14.03
CA GLU A 644 31.99 6.88 14.13
C GLU A 644 31.72 5.52 13.49
N ALA A 645 30.55 4.92 13.76
CA ALA A 645 30.16 3.64 13.17
C ALA A 645 30.06 3.73 11.64
N GLU A 646 29.47 4.80 11.10
CA GLU A 646 29.40 5.04 9.66
C GLU A 646 30.77 5.17 9.02
N GLN A 647 31.69 5.93 9.64
CA GLN A 647 33.06 6.03 9.13
C GLN A 647 33.75 4.67 9.08
N MET A 648 33.55 3.82 10.09
CA MET A 648 34.08 2.45 10.09
C MET A 648 33.47 1.59 8.97
N LEU A 649 32.15 1.67 8.75
CA LEU A 649 31.46 0.97 7.66
C LEU A 649 31.98 1.38 6.27
N VAL A 650 32.23 2.67 6.08
CA VAL A 650 32.80 3.22 4.85
C VAL A 650 34.25 2.77 4.66
N ASP A 651 35.07 2.83 5.72
CA ASP A 651 36.47 2.43 5.68
C ASP A 651 36.63 0.93 5.35
N ASP A 652 35.72 0.10 5.87
CA ASP A 652 35.62 -1.35 5.63
C ASP A 652 34.98 -1.72 4.29
N ALA A 653 34.50 -0.73 3.53
CA ALA A 653 33.70 -0.94 2.32
C ALA A 653 32.56 -1.95 2.55
N ALA A 654 31.77 -1.77 3.61
CA ALA A 654 30.66 -2.67 3.95
C ALA A 654 29.62 -2.75 2.81
N CYS A 655 29.47 -1.66 2.07
CA CYS A 655 28.76 -1.59 0.81
C CYS A 655 29.43 -0.57 -0.13
N LEU A 656 28.90 -0.42 -1.34
CA LEU A 656 29.22 0.68 -2.26
C LEU A 656 28.04 1.66 -2.29
N PRO A 657 28.06 2.74 -1.49
CA PRO A 657 27.07 3.81 -1.57
C PRO A 657 27.04 4.42 -2.96
N LEU A 658 25.87 4.53 -3.60
CA LEU A 658 25.73 5.11 -4.93
C LEU A 658 25.21 6.54 -4.85
N PHE A 659 23.91 6.70 -4.58
CA PHE A 659 23.24 8.00 -4.69
C PHE A 659 22.17 8.19 -3.61
N PHE A 660 22.07 9.43 -3.13
CA PHE A 660 20.90 9.92 -2.38
C PHE A 660 19.83 10.42 -3.35
N GLY A 661 18.57 10.13 -2.99
CA GLY A 661 17.39 10.45 -3.80
C GLY A 661 16.88 11.88 -3.62
N TYR A 662 16.19 12.37 -4.64
CA TYR A 662 15.34 13.55 -4.56
C TYR A 662 13.99 13.21 -5.17
N SER A 663 12.93 13.59 -4.46
CA SER A 663 11.57 13.59 -4.97
C SER A 663 11.30 14.93 -5.66
N TYR A 664 10.87 14.87 -6.91
CA TYR A 664 10.40 16.02 -7.68
C TYR A 664 8.89 15.94 -7.77
N VAL A 665 8.19 16.87 -7.12
CA VAL A 665 6.73 16.85 -7.00
C VAL A 665 6.16 18.13 -7.59
N LEU A 666 5.18 18.00 -8.47
CA LEU A 666 4.37 19.12 -8.92
C LEU A 666 3.13 19.24 -8.03
N VAL A 667 2.90 20.43 -7.49
CA VAL A 667 1.76 20.74 -6.63
C VAL A 667 1.05 21.95 -7.19
N LYS A 668 -0.27 21.82 -7.43
CA LYS A 668 -1.05 22.93 -7.99
C LYS A 668 -1.01 24.14 -7.05
N PRO A 669 -0.92 25.38 -7.58
CA PRO A 669 -0.77 26.57 -6.74
C PRO A 669 -1.88 26.79 -5.70
N TYR A 670 -3.09 26.28 -5.95
CA TYR A 670 -4.23 26.37 -5.04
C TYR A 670 -4.20 25.32 -3.92
N VAL A 671 -3.32 24.32 -3.99
CA VAL A 671 -3.11 23.35 -2.92
C VAL A 671 -2.18 23.98 -1.89
N LYS A 672 -2.66 24.13 -0.66
CA LYS A 672 -1.89 24.69 0.46
C LYS A 672 -1.62 23.63 1.50
N GLY A 673 -0.52 23.83 2.24
CA GLY A 673 -0.13 22.96 3.36
C GLY A 673 0.52 21.65 2.95
N TYR A 674 0.91 21.46 1.68
CA TYR A 674 1.67 20.28 1.26
C TYR A 674 3.03 20.23 1.97
N PRO A 675 3.30 19.22 2.81
CA PRO A 675 4.57 19.12 3.49
C PRO A 675 5.63 18.59 2.52
N ALA A 676 6.69 19.37 2.33
CA ALA A 676 7.90 18.91 1.64
C ALA A 676 8.70 18.01 2.60
N SER A 677 8.24 16.76 2.75
CA SER A 677 8.80 15.81 3.73
C SER A 677 9.71 14.77 3.07
N PRO A 678 10.90 14.50 3.62
CA PRO A 678 11.79 13.43 3.15
C PRO A 678 11.28 12.02 3.52
N LEU A 679 10.20 11.94 4.32
CA LEU A 679 9.54 10.72 4.78
C LEU A 679 8.06 10.70 4.35
N PRO A 680 7.49 9.51 4.10
CA PRO A 680 6.04 9.36 4.02
C PRO A 680 5.43 9.53 5.43
N ILE A 681 4.74 10.65 5.67
CA ILE A 681 4.01 10.97 6.92
C ILE A 681 2.52 11.18 6.63
N PRO A 682 1.60 11.08 7.60
CA PRO A 682 0.21 11.49 7.38
C PRO A 682 0.19 12.99 7.03
N TRP A 683 -0.23 13.32 5.83
CA TRP A 683 -0.05 14.66 5.26
C TRP A 683 -1.36 15.28 4.79
N LEU A 684 -2.38 14.48 4.46
CA LEU A 684 -3.66 15.00 3.99
C LEU A 684 -4.33 15.91 5.03
N LYS A 685 -4.07 15.67 6.32
CA LYS A 685 -4.60 16.51 7.41
C LYS A 685 -4.13 17.96 7.37
N TYR A 686 -2.99 18.24 6.75
CA TYR A 686 -2.46 19.59 6.58
C TYR A 686 -2.92 20.28 5.29
N ILE A 687 -3.57 19.54 4.39
CA ILE A 687 -3.95 20.07 3.07
C ILE A 687 -5.26 20.86 3.14
N SER A 688 -5.25 22.00 2.45
CA SER A 688 -6.45 22.75 2.09
C SER A 688 -6.42 23.17 0.62
N ILE A 689 -7.59 23.36 0.02
CA ILE A 689 -7.73 23.86 -1.35
C ILE A 689 -8.27 25.28 -1.31
N GLU A 690 -7.52 26.22 -1.88
CA GLU A 690 -8.00 27.58 -2.10
C GLU A 690 -9.02 27.59 -3.26
N PRO A 691 -10.16 28.30 -3.11
CA PRO A 691 -11.08 28.51 -4.22
C PRO A 691 -10.36 29.23 -5.36
N THR A 692 -10.33 28.61 -6.53
CA THR A 692 -9.88 29.29 -7.75
C THR A 692 -11.01 30.18 -8.28
N GLU A 693 -10.74 31.47 -8.47
CA GLU A 693 -11.69 32.46 -9.05
C GLU A 693 -12.19 32.08 -10.45
#